data_AF-A0A6N9A280-F1
#
_entry.id   AF-A0A6N9A280-F1
#
_cell.length_a   1.000
_cell.length_b   1.000
_cell.length_c   1.000
_cell.angle_alpha   90.00
_cell.angle_beta   90.00
_cell.angle_gamma   90.00
#
_symmetry.space_group_name_H-M   'P 1'
#
loop_
_entity.id
_entity.type
_entity.pdbx_description
1 polymer ?
#
loop_
_entity_poly.entity_id
_entity_poly.type
_entity_poly.pdbx_seq_one_letter_code
_entity_poly.pdbx_strand_id
1 'polypeptide(L)'
;MTRARKVLALLAVFALLAVACGDDEPATTDTQPPATVVDRSAQEAAEAAEAAANAALADAEAELEAAQMALEEAEEAAAAGGEEAQMALEEAQMAAEEAQKTAEEAQMAAEEAQMALEEAAKGPGAGVSVTMARANWSTGYMQAAIYAALLGELGYEVSDPADLELAPSNAYVSMATGEFDFWVNSWLPNHDQFLVAEMPDGSVVSDHVTRLGREMPRAGVQGLITNKAFADANGLTTLDAMLSDPEVFAAYESADASPGDGVLQIYGCPEGWGCHANINAWLENAGWDNIEQFDIGGYDAMIADAIAKDAAGEPYLVYTWAPSHYVSDLRPGDNAVWVSIHTDPSVSPTQIEGPTSIGNRCTTDPCLLGWDAADIAVIANNDFLAANTAAARLFELFTISPVDVALQNVRMQTGENTEDDIKRHAAEWITENRSTVDEWLAIAALPVDDTPGSGVSVTMARANWSTGYMQAAIYAALLGELGYEVSDPADLELAPSNAYVSMATGEFDFWVNSWLPNHDQFLVAEMPDGSVVSDHVTRLGREMPRAGVQGLITNKAFADANGLTTLDAMLSDPEVFAAYESADASPGDGVLQIYGCPEGWGCHANINAWLENAGWDNIEQFDIGGYDAMIADAIAKDAAGEPYLVYTWAPSHYVSDLRPGDNAVWVSIHTDPSVSPTQIEGPTSIGNRCTTDPCLLGWDAADIAVIANNDFLAANTAAARLFELFTISPVDVALQNVRMQTGENTEDDIKRHAAEWITENRDLADSWLYAARLIG
;
A
#
# COMPACT_ATOMS: atom_id res chain seq x y z
N MET A 1 41.43 -7.22 -3.80
CA MET A 1 40.74 -8.51 -4.10
C MET A 1 41.73 -9.43 -4.81
N THR A 2 42.01 -10.59 -4.22
CA THR A 2 42.91 -11.63 -4.76
C THR A 2 42.27 -12.34 -5.96
N ARG A 3 43.11 -13.00 -6.77
CA ARG A 3 42.73 -13.65 -8.04
C ARG A 3 41.69 -14.77 -7.82
N ALA A 4 41.78 -15.51 -6.72
CA ALA A 4 40.82 -16.55 -6.32
C ALA A 4 39.42 -15.98 -6.03
N ARG A 5 39.32 -14.85 -5.30
CA ARG A 5 38.02 -14.17 -5.06
C ARG A 5 37.35 -13.67 -6.35
N LYS A 6 38.14 -13.34 -7.38
CA LYS A 6 37.61 -12.97 -8.70
C LYS A 6 37.15 -14.18 -9.51
N VAL A 7 37.77 -15.35 -9.32
CA VAL A 7 37.38 -16.60 -9.97
C VAL A 7 36.12 -17.18 -9.34
N LEU A 8 36.00 -17.17 -8.00
CA LEU A 8 34.77 -17.54 -7.30
C LEU A 8 33.60 -16.62 -7.70
N ALA A 9 33.83 -15.30 -7.74
CA ALA A 9 32.81 -14.34 -8.17
C ALA A 9 32.41 -14.52 -9.64
N LEU A 10 33.35 -14.85 -10.54
CA LEU A 10 33.02 -15.16 -11.94
C LEU A 10 32.27 -16.49 -12.08
N LEU A 11 32.65 -17.53 -11.32
CA LEU A 11 32.04 -18.86 -11.40
C LEU A 11 30.62 -18.87 -10.82
N ALA A 12 30.36 -18.12 -9.76
CA ALA A 12 29.01 -17.90 -9.23
C ALA A 12 28.09 -17.22 -10.28
N VAL A 13 28.61 -16.24 -11.01
CA VAL A 13 27.89 -15.57 -12.12
C VAL A 13 27.61 -16.52 -13.29
N PHE A 14 28.54 -17.44 -13.62
CA PHE A 14 28.33 -18.42 -14.70
C PHE A 14 27.39 -19.57 -14.31
N ALA A 15 27.34 -19.96 -13.03
CA ALA A 15 26.38 -20.96 -12.53
C ALA A 15 24.93 -20.43 -12.56
N LEU A 16 24.73 -19.16 -12.19
CA LEU A 16 23.44 -18.46 -12.30
C LEU A 16 22.93 -18.35 -13.75
N LEU A 17 23.84 -18.15 -14.72
CA LEU A 17 23.50 -18.07 -16.15
C LEU A 17 23.14 -19.43 -16.79
N ALA A 18 23.58 -20.55 -16.22
CA ALA A 18 23.29 -21.89 -16.75
C ALA A 18 21.91 -22.41 -16.33
N VAL A 19 21.41 -21.98 -15.16
CA VAL A 19 20.06 -22.33 -14.65
C VAL A 19 18.96 -21.64 -15.45
N ALA A 20 19.24 -20.49 -16.06
CA ALA A 20 18.27 -19.76 -16.90
C ALA A 20 18.05 -20.36 -18.31
N CYS A 21 18.72 -21.46 -18.67
CA CYS A 21 18.62 -22.08 -19.99
C CYS A 21 18.54 -23.61 -19.89
N GLY A 22 17.38 -24.15 -19.53
CA GLY A 22 17.10 -25.59 -19.54
C GLY A 22 15.95 -25.94 -20.49
N ASP A 23 16.28 -26.55 -21.63
CA ASP A 23 15.33 -27.09 -22.61
C ASP A 23 14.61 -28.35 -22.07
N ASP A 24 13.30 -28.43 -22.36
CA ASP A 24 12.37 -29.54 -22.07
C ASP A 24 12.73 -30.85 -22.78
N GLU A 25 12.82 -31.98 -22.04
CA GLU A 25 12.27 -33.27 -22.48
C GLU A 25 11.86 -34.16 -21.27
N PRO A 26 10.78 -34.96 -21.36
CA PRO A 26 10.19 -35.64 -20.21
C PRO A 26 10.65 -37.10 -20.10
N ALA A 27 10.88 -37.60 -18.87
CA ALA A 27 11.04 -39.04 -18.63
C ALA A 27 10.49 -39.53 -17.27
N THR A 28 9.36 -40.25 -17.40
CA THR A 28 9.01 -41.56 -16.80
C THR A 28 9.20 -41.84 -15.31
N THR A 29 8.04 -42.08 -14.68
CA THR A 29 7.69 -42.89 -13.51
C THR A 29 8.74 -43.86 -12.94
N ASP A 30 9.15 -43.62 -11.69
CA ASP A 30 9.41 -44.67 -10.69
C ASP A 30 9.00 -44.19 -9.29
N THR A 31 8.51 -45.13 -8.48
CA THR A 31 7.80 -44.88 -7.22
C THR A 31 8.73 -44.76 -6.02
N GLN A 32 9.09 -43.52 -5.68
CA GLN A 32 9.45 -43.03 -4.34
C GLN A 32 8.73 -41.68 -4.16
N PRO A 33 8.27 -41.27 -2.96
CA PRO A 33 7.76 -39.91 -2.81
C PRO A 33 8.91 -38.97 -3.21
N PRO A 34 8.71 -38.07 -4.19
CA PRO A 34 9.77 -37.18 -4.59
C PRO A 34 10.16 -36.32 -3.39
N ALA A 35 11.46 -36.14 -3.18
CA ALA A 35 11.93 -34.96 -2.47
C ALA A 35 11.25 -33.74 -3.10
N THR A 36 10.75 -32.81 -2.27
CA THR A 36 10.05 -31.61 -2.74
C THR A 36 10.95 -30.83 -3.70
N VAL A 37 10.36 -30.07 -4.64
CA VAL A 37 11.13 -29.30 -5.65
C VAL A 37 12.12 -28.33 -4.99
N VAL A 38 11.82 -27.90 -3.77
CA VAL A 38 12.66 -27.07 -2.88
C VAL A 38 14.02 -27.71 -2.57
N ASP A 39 14.04 -29.03 -2.42
CA ASP A 39 15.26 -29.82 -2.16
C ASP A 39 16.14 -29.93 -3.41
N ARG A 40 15.69 -29.45 -4.58
CA ARG A 40 16.41 -29.62 -5.84
C ARG A 40 17.14 -28.37 -6.30
N SER A 41 16.55 -27.17 -6.31
CA SER A 41 17.22 -26.01 -6.93
C SER A 41 18.38 -25.44 -6.11
N ALA A 42 18.17 -25.19 -4.81
CA ALA A 42 19.21 -24.71 -3.90
C ALA A 42 20.29 -25.78 -3.67
N GLN A 43 19.88 -27.04 -3.58
CA GLN A 43 20.80 -28.18 -3.48
C GLN A 43 21.61 -28.37 -4.78
N GLU A 44 20.98 -28.33 -5.97
CA GLU A 44 21.70 -28.44 -7.26
C GLU A 44 22.70 -27.28 -7.44
N ALA A 45 22.37 -26.06 -7.00
CA ALA A 45 23.30 -24.92 -6.99
C ALA A 45 24.45 -25.12 -6.00
N ALA A 46 24.18 -25.61 -4.78
CA ALA A 46 25.19 -25.91 -3.79
C ALA A 46 26.09 -27.10 -4.22
N GLU A 47 25.52 -28.12 -4.87
CA GLU A 47 26.25 -29.25 -5.48
C GLU A 47 27.17 -28.76 -6.60
N ALA A 48 26.71 -27.84 -7.45
CA ALA A 48 27.53 -27.24 -8.49
C ALA A 48 28.68 -26.40 -7.91
N ALA A 49 28.42 -25.64 -6.85
CA ALA A 49 29.43 -24.84 -6.16
C ALA A 49 30.47 -25.73 -5.45
N GLU A 50 30.03 -26.79 -4.77
CA GLU A 50 30.89 -27.79 -4.13
C GLU A 50 31.77 -28.51 -5.16
N ALA A 51 31.18 -28.95 -6.29
CA ALA A 51 31.92 -29.56 -7.38
C ALA A 51 32.98 -28.60 -7.97
N ALA A 52 32.64 -27.32 -8.14
CA ALA A 52 33.58 -26.32 -8.62
C ALA A 52 34.71 -26.02 -7.62
N ALA A 53 34.40 -25.92 -6.32
CA ALA A 53 35.39 -25.69 -5.27
C ALA A 53 36.34 -26.89 -5.13
N ASN A 54 35.82 -28.12 -5.18
CA ASN A 54 36.61 -29.34 -5.17
C ASN A 54 37.52 -29.46 -6.41
N ALA A 55 37.05 -29.02 -7.59
CA ALA A 55 37.89 -28.96 -8.79
C ALA A 55 39.04 -27.95 -8.64
N ALA A 56 38.76 -26.77 -8.09
CA ALA A 56 39.78 -25.75 -7.83
C ALA A 56 40.80 -26.19 -6.77
N LEU A 57 40.36 -26.91 -5.73
CA LEU A 57 41.26 -27.52 -4.75
C LEU A 57 42.18 -28.55 -5.41
N ALA A 58 41.63 -29.44 -6.24
CA ALA A 58 42.43 -30.45 -6.95
C ALA A 58 43.50 -29.81 -7.86
N ASP A 59 43.17 -28.72 -8.55
CA ASP A 59 44.14 -27.97 -9.36
C ASP A 59 45.23 -27.32 -8.49
N ALA A 60 44.86 -26.72 -7.35
CA ALA A 60 45.81 -26.09 -6.44
C ALA A 60 46.74 -27.10 -5.73
N GLU A 61 46.23 -28.28 -5.36
CA GLU A 61 47.03 -29.38 -4.80
C GLU A 61 48.03 -29.92 -5.83
N ALA A 62 47.64 -30.01 -7.11
CA ALA A 62 48.54 -30.43 -8.19
C ALA A 62 49.67 -29.41 -8.43
N GLU A 63 49.38 -28.10 -8.35
CA GLU A 63 50.39 -27.04 -8.43
C GLU A 63 51.35 -27.07 -7.23
N LEU A 64 50.83 -27.34 -6.02
CA LEU A 64 51.63 -27.51 -4.82
C LEU A 64 52.57 -28.72 -4.93
N GLU A 65 52.07 -29.87 -5.37
CA GLU A 65 52.90 -31.08 -5.57
C GLU A 65 54.03 -30.81 -6.57
N ALA A 66 53.73 -30.13 -7.68
CA ALA A 66 54.73 -29.74 -8.67
C ALA A 66 55.77 -28.75 -8.11
N ALA A 67 55.34 -27.77 -7.32
CA ALA A 67 56.24 -26.80 -6.68
C ALA A 67 57.14 -27.46 -5.61
N GLN A 68 56.60 -28.43 -4.86
CA GLN A 68 57.36 -29.22 -3.88
C GLN A 68 58.40 -30.11 -4.57
N MET A 69 58.06 -30.74 -5.69
CA MET A 69 59.03 -31.51 -6.49
C MET A 69 60.16 -30.60 -7.01
N ALA A 70 59.83 -29.41 -7.52
CA ALA A 70 60.82 -28.44 -7.99
C ALA A 70 61.73 -27.93 -6.84
N LEU A 71 61.16 -27.76 -5.64
CA LEU A 71 61.90 -27.41 -4.44
C LEU A 71 62.89 -28.53 -4.06
N GLU A 72 62.46 -29.79 -4.07
CA GLU A 72 63.30 -30.95 -3.74
C GLU A 72 64.48 -31.08 -4.74
N GLU A 73 64.23 -30.87 -6.04
CA GLU A 73 65.27 -30.82 -7.07
C GLU A 73 66.26 -29.64 -6.85
N ALA A 74 65.74 -28.46 -6.46
CA ALA A 74 66.57 -27.29 -6.18
C ALA A 74 67.41 -27.45 -4.90
N GLU A 75 66.89 -28.14 -3.88
CA GLU A 75 67.62 -28.50 -2.66
C GLU A 75 68.79 -29.46 -2.97
N GLU A 76 68.56 -30.47 -3.80
CA GLU A 76 69.63 -31.38 -4.26
C GLU A 76 70.71 -30.63 -5.07
N ALA A 77 70.31 -29.73 -5.96
CA ALA A 77 71.23 -28.92 -6.76
C ALA A 77 72.05 -27.95 -5.89
N ALA A 78 71.42 -27.29 -4.90
CA ALA A 78 72.11 -26.41 -3.95
C ALA A 78 73.10 -27.16 -3.06
N ALA A 79 72.81 -28.42 -2.70
CA ALA A 79 73.72 -29.28 -1.93
C ALA A 79 75.02 -29.62 -2.69
N ALA A 80 75.01 -29.56 -4.04
CA ALA A 80 76.20 -29.73 -4.88
C ALA A 80 77.11 -28.48 -4.94
N GLY A 81 76.62 -27.33 -4.47
CA GLY A 81 77.35 -26.06 -4.33
C GLY A 81 77.37 -25.19 -5.59
N GLY A 82 77.17 -23.88 -5.42
CA GLY A 82 77.19 -22.88 -6.50
C GLY A 82 76.19 -21.76 -6.24
N GLU A 83 76.58 -20.51 -6.54
CA GLU A 83 75.76 -19.31 -6.26
C GLU A 83 74.45 -19.32 -7.06
N GLU A 84 74.47 -19.84 -8.29
CA GLU A 84 73.32 -19.98 -9.17
C GLU A 84 72.31 -21.03 -8.66
N ALA A 85 72.78 -22.10 -8.03
CA ALA A 85 71.93 -23.13 -7.42
C ALA A 85 71.27 -22.64 -6.11
N GLN A 86 71.94 -21.76 -5.36
CA GLN A 86 71.35 -21.12 -4.17
C GLN A 86 70.23 -20.14 -4.52
N MET A 87 70.35 -19.37 -5.62
CA MET A 87 69.25 -18.51 -6.08
C MET A 87 68.05 -19.33 -6.56
N ALA A 88 68.28 -20.43 -7.29
CA ALA A 88 67.21 -21.31 -7.74
C ALA A 88 66.45 -21.96 -6.56
N LEU A 89 67.15 -22.27 -5.46
CA LEU A 89 66.54 -22.74 -4.23
C LEU A 89 65.64 -21.68 -3.59
N GLU A 90 66.08 -20.42 -3.48
CA GLU A 90 65.22 -19.34 -2.96
C GLU A 90 63.98 -19.13 -3.83
N GLU A 91 64.10 -19.21 -5.15
CA GLU A 91 62.96 -19.09 -6.08
C GLU A 91 61.97 -20.26 -5.93
N ALA A 92 62.47 -21.50 -5.83
CA ALA A 92 61.64 -22.67 -5.62
C ALA A 92 60.97 -22.67 -4.23
N GLN A 93 61.64 -22.14 -3.19
CA GLN A 93 61.06 -21.96 -1.86
C GLN A 93 59.90 -20.98 -1.88
N MET A 94 60.06 -19.82 -2.52
CA MET A 94 58.99 -18.84 -2.67
C MET A 94 57.81 -19.40 -3.46
N ALA A 95 58.09 -20.14 -4.56
CA ALA A 95 57.04 -20.76 -5.36
C ALA A 95 56.26 -21.84 -4.59
N ALA A 96 56.95 -22.67 -3.79
CA ALA A 96 56.31 -23.66 -2.94
C ALA A 96 55.47 -23.01 -1.82
N GLU A 97 55.94 -21.92 -1.23
CA GLU A 97 55.19 -21.17 -0.20
C GLU A 97 53.94 -20.48 -0.79
N GLU A 98 54.04 -19.92 -2.00
CA GLU A 98 52.89 -19.34 -2.72
C GLU A 98 51.87 -20.41 -3.14
N ALA A 99 52.34 -21.56 -3.64
CA ALA A 99 51.48 -22.68 -3.99
C ALA A 99 50.80 -23.28 -2.74
N GLN A 100 51.53 -23.38 -1.62
CA GLN A 100 50.96 -23.86 -0.36
C GLN A 100 49.84 -22.95 0.13
N LYS A 101 50.07 -21.63 0.12
CA LYS A 101 49.04 -20.66 0.49
C LYS A 101 47.81 -20.76 -0.42
N THR A 102 48.02 -20.95 -1.72
CA THR A 102 46.92 -21.10 -2.69
C THR A 102 46.11 -22.37 -2.42
N ALA A 103 46.77 -23.49 -2.12
CA ALA A 103 46.11 -24.74 -1.74
C ALA A 103 45.35 -24.62 -0.40
N GLU A 104 45.91 -23.96 0.60
CA GLU A 104 45.22 -23.68 1.88
C GLU A 104 43.97 -22.79 1.68
N GLU A 105 44.06 -21.77 0.83
CA GLU A 105 42.91 -20.92 0.45
C GLU A 105 41.83 -21.73 -0.30
N ALA A 106 42.22 -22.61 -1.22
CA ALA A 106 41.30 -23.47 -1.95
C ALA A 106 40.65 -24.53 -1.05
N GLN A 107 41.38 -25.06 -0.08
CA GLN A 107 40.86 -26.03 0.89
C GLN A 107 39.78 -25.39 1.77
N MET A 108 40.02 -24.19 2.29
CA MET A 108 39.00 -23.47 3.07
C MET A 108 37.74 -23.21 2.23
N ALA A 109 37.89 -22.84 0.95
CA ALA A 109 36.76 -22.62 0.06
C ALA A 109 35.96 -23.91 -0.23
N ALA A 110 36.65 -25.06 -0.37
CA ALA A 110 35.99 -26.37 -0.51
C ALA A 110 35.26 -26.80 0.77
N GLU A 111 35.86 -26.60 1.94
CA GLU A 111 35.22 -26.85 3.24
C GLU A 111 33.99 -25.95 3.45
N GLU A 112 34.06 -24.66 3.10
CA GLU A 112 32.92 -23.73 3.11
C GLU A 112 31.80 -24.18 2.16
N ALA A 113 32.14 -24.60 0.93
CA ALA A 113 31.16 -25.08 -0.05
C ALA A 113 30.49 -26.38 0.40
N GLN A 114 31.24 -27.29 1.03
CA GLN A 114 30.68 -28.52 1.60
C GLN A 114 29.74 -28.23 2.77
N MET A 115 30.10 -27.32 3.68
CA MET A 115 29.18 -26.89 4.74
C MET A 115 27.92 -26.23 4.18
N ALA A 116 28.03 -25.42 3.13
CA ALA A 116 26.89 -24.79 2.46
C ALA A 116 25.97 -25.83 1.81
N LEU A 117 26.51 -26.89 1.22
CA LEU A 117 25.73 -28.02 0.70
C LEU A 117 25.00 -28.78 1.82
N GLU A 118 25.69 -29.06 2.93
CA GLU A 118 25.07 -29.70 4.10
C GLU A 118 23.96 -28.84 4.72
N GLU A 119 24.08 -27.52 4.66
CA GLU A 119 23.05 -26.59 5.15
C GLU A 119 21.87 -26.46 4.18
N ALA A 120 22.14 -26.37 2.87
CA ALA A 120 21.12 -26.35 1.84
C ALA A 120 20.22 -27.60 1.90
N ALA A 121 20.81 -28.76 2.20
CA ALA A 121 20.08 -30.02 2.38
C ALA A 121 19.16 -30.07 3.62
N LYS A 122 19.20 -29.08 4.52
CA LYS A 122 18.29 -28.99 5.68
C LYS A 122 17.09 -28.08 5.42
N GLY A 123 17.13 -27.23 4.40
CA GLY A 123 16.15 -26.19 4.13
C GLY A 123 16.38 -24.91 4.95
N PRO A 124 15.93 -23.74 4.46
CA PRO A 124 16.25 -22.43 5.06
C PRO A 124 15.64 -22.20 6.45
N GLY A 125 14.63 -22.97 6.86
CA GLY A 125 14.00 -22.88 8.18
C GLY A 125 14.54 -23.85 9.22
N ALA A 126 15.55 -24.65 8.90
CA ALA A 126 16.01 -25.74 9.75
C ALA A 126 16.43 -25.27 11.16
N GLY A 127 15.78 -25.83 12.18
CA GLY A 127 16.07 -25.50 13.58
C GLY A 127 15.55 -24.13 14.03
N VAL A 128 14.75 -23.46 13.20
CA VAL A 128 14.05 -22.23 13.55
C VAL A 128 12.62 -22.57 13.97
N SER A 129 12.27 -22.24 15.20
CA SER A 129 10.89 -22.31 15.68
C SER A 129 10.15 -21.02 15.35
N VAL A 130 8.92 -21.16 14.85
CA VAL A 130 8.05 -20.05 14.47
C VAL A 130 6.77 -20.12 15.29
N THR A 131 6.45 -19.04 15.99
CA THR A 131 5.20 -18.87 16.72
C THR A 131 4.22 -18.11 15.84
N MET A 132 3.14 -18.77 15.45
CA MET A 132 2.10 -18.22 14.60
C MET A 132 0.80 -18.01 15.39
N ALA A 133 0.16 -16.87 15.18
CA ALA A 133 -1.22 -16.61 15.62
C ALA A 133 -2.17 -16.64 14.42
N ARG A 134 -3.47 -16.79 14.68
CA ARG A 134 -4.53 -16.60 13.69
C ARG A 134 -5.64 -15.68 14.16
N ALA A 135 -6.39 -15.16 13.20
CA ALA A 135 -7.65 -14.46 13.41
C ALA A 135 -8.61 -15.23 14.31
N ASN A 136 -9.33 -14.56 15.21
CA ASN A 136 -10.44 -15.16 15.96
C ASN A 136 -11.76 -15.23 15.17
N TRP A 137 -11.69 -15.19 13.84
CA TRP A 137 -12.81 -15.42 12.93
C TRP A 137 -12.48 -16.53 11.94
N SER A 138 -13.48 -17.37 11.68
CA SER A 138 -13.30 -18.65 10.98
C SER A 138 -12.81 -18.52 9.53
N THR A 139 -13.13 -17.41 8.86
CA THR A 139 -12.82 -17.22 7.43
C THR A 139 -11.33 -16.99 7.12
N GLY A 140 -10.48 -16.85 8.15
CA GLY A 140 -9.02 -16.77 8.02
C GLY A 140 -8.26 -18.07 8.33
N TYR A 141 -8.95 -19.12 8.79
CA TYR A 141 -8.30 -20.31 9.33
C TYR A 141 -7.56 -21.14 8.27
N MET A 142 -8.12 -21.28 7.08
CA MET A 142 -7.48 -22.04 5.99
C MET A 142 -6.16 -21.40 5.59
N GLN A 143 -6.13 -20.08 5.46
CA GLN A 143 -4.94 -19.34 5.05
C GLN A 143 -3.84 -19.50 6.09
N ALA A 144 -4.16 -19.37 7.38
CA ALA A 144 -3.20 -19.64 8.46
C ALA A 144 -2.62 -21.07 8.40
N ALA A 145 -3.47 -22.08 8.14
CA ALA A 145 -3.02 -23.46 7.99
C ALA A 145 -2.14 -23.68 6.75
N ILE A 146 -2.41 -22.96 5.64
CA ILE A 146 -1.56 -23.02 4.44
C ILE A 146 -0.17 -22.44 4.75
N TYR A 147 -0.08 -21.22 5.31
CA TYR A 147 1.22 -20.64 5.65
C TYR A 147 2.02 -21.52 6.61
N ALA A 148 1.38 -22.08 7.64
CA ALA A 148 2.05 -22.99 8.56
C ALA A 148 2.59 -24.24 7.83
N ALA A 149 1.83 -24.80 6.89
CA ALA A 149 2.28 -25.94 6.09
C ALA A 149 3.44 -25.59 5.13
N LEU A 150 3.36 -24.44 4.46
CA LEU A 150 4.39 -23.99 3.52
C LEU A 150 5.71 -23.62 4.21
N LEU A 151 5.64 -22.96 5.37
CA LEU A 151 6.81 -22.75 6.22
C LEU A 151 7.38 -24.09 6.71
N GLY A 152 6.52 -25.05 7.05
CA GLY A 152 6.96 -26.42 7.34
C GLY A 152 7.73 -27.07 6.18
N GLU A 153 7.30 -26.86 4.93
CA GLU A 153 8.03 -27.33 3.73
C GLU A 153 9.38 -26.61 3.52
N LEU A 154 9.54 -25.38 4.04
CA LEU A 154 10.83 -24.68 4.10
C LEU A 154 11.73 -25.14 5.27
N GLY A 155 11.23 -26.03 6.14
CA GLY A 155 11.99 -26.62 7.26
C GLY A 155 11.75 -25.96 8.62
N TYR A 156 10.84 -24.99 8.73
CA TYR A 156 10.50 -24.33 9.99
C TYR A 156 9.70 -25.23 10.93
N GLU A 157 9.93 -25.09 12.23
CA GLU A 157 9.10 -25.68 13.28
C GLU A 157 7.98 -24.70 13.68
N VAL A 158 6.87 -24.72 12.95
CA VAL A 158 5.75 -23.77 13.16
C VAL A 158 4.79 -24.27 14.24
N SER A 159 4.40 -23.40 15.18
CA SER A 159 3.33 -23.68 16.14
C SER A 159 2.00 -23.86 15.42
N ASP A 160 1.07 -24.60 16.03
CA ASP A 160 -0.27 -24.72 15.48
C ASP A 160 -0.95 -23.34 15.54
N PRO A 161 -1.41 -22.76 14.41
CA PRO A 161 -2.08 -21.45 14.45
C PRO A 161 -3.34 -21.47 15.33
N ALA A 162 -3.96 -22.64 15.57
CA ALA A 162 -5.11 -22.78 16.46
C ALA A 162 -4.77 -22.60 17.96
N ASP A 163 -3.50 -22.70 18.35
CA ASP A 163 -3.08 -22.55 19.75
C ASP A 163 -3.15 -21.08 20.22
N LEU A 164 -3.15 -20.11 19.28
CA LEU A 164 -3.19 -18.69 19.57
C LEU A 164 -4.14 -17.94 18.62
N GLU A 165 -5.39 -17.76 19.06
CA GLU A 165 -6.39 -16.95 18.36
C GLU A 165 -6.55 -15.57 18.98
N LEU A 166 -6.48 -14.53 18.16
CA LEU A 166 -6.52 -13.14 18.63
C LEU A 166 -7.51 -12.28 17.83
N ALA A 167 -8.04 -11.25 18.48
CA ALA A 167 -8.67 -10.13 17.78
C ALA A 167 -7.56 -9.21 17.22
N PRO A 168 -7.81 -8.46 16.13
CA PRO A 168 -6.81 -7.59 15.50
C PRO A 168 -6.16 -6.61 16.49
N SER A 169 -6.94 -5.95 17.36
CA SER A 169 -6.41 -5.01 18.35
C SER A 169 -5.31 -5.61 19.24
N ASN A 170 -5.40 -6.90 19.56
CA ASN A 170 -4.39 -7.59 20.38
C ASN A 170 -3.28 -8.15 19.50
N ALA A 171 -3.61 -8.67 18.32
CA ALA A 171 -2.65 -9.27 17.40
C ALA A 171 -1.53 -8.29 17.01
N TYR A 172 -1.87 -7.06 16.66
CA TYR A 172 -0.88 -6.07 16.19
C TYR A 172 0.11 -5.69 17.29
N VAL A 173 -0.40 -5.43 18.50
CA VAL A 173 0.45 -5.11 19.66
C VAL A 173 1.30 -6.30 20.09
N SER A 174 0.73 -7.50 20.20
CA SER A 174 1.45 -8.73 20.57
C SER A 174 2.51 -9.13 19.54
N MET A 175 2.26 -8.92 18.24
CA MET A 175 3.25 -9.14 17.18
C MET A 175 4.40 -8.12 17.25
N ALA A 176 4.08 -6.85 17.46
CA ALA A 176 5.08 -5.80 17.62
C ALA A 176 5.98 -6.04 18.84
N THR A 177 5.45 -6.61 19.93
CA THR A 177 6.26 -7.01 21.10
C THR A 177 7.01 -8.34 20.93
N GLY A 178 6.82 -9.04 19.82
CA GLY A 178 7.46 -10.32 19.53
C GLY A 178 6.87 -11.52 20.29
N GLU A 179 5.60 -11.45 20.73
CA GLU A 179 4.90 -12.60 21.34
C GLU A 179 4.60 -13.70 20.30
N PHE A 180 4.46 -13.31 19.03
CA PHE A 180 4.40 -14.19 17.87
C PHE A 180 4.97 -13.47 16.65
N ASP A 181 5.31 -14.22 15.60
CA ASP A 181 6.21 -13.75 14.55
C ASP A 181 5.50 -13.00 13.41
N PHE A 182 4.30 -13.44 13.02
CA PHE A 182 3.57 -12.85 11.89
C PHE A 182 2.06 -13.11 11.96
N TRP A 183 1.30 -12.28 11.22
CA TRP A 183 -0.15 -12.28 11.12
C TRP A 183 -0.58 -12.26 9.64
N VAL A 184 -1.33 -13.27 9.21
CA VAL A 184 -1.72 -13.46 7.78
C VAL A 184 -3.11 -12.94 7.43
N ASN A 185 -3.86 -12.43 8.42
CA ASN A 185 -5.23 -11.98 8.22
C ASN A 185 -5.36 -10.45 8.37
N SER A 186 -4.39 -9.69 7.86
CA SER A 186 -4.42 -8.23 7.90
C SER A 186 -5.36 -7.71 6.81
N TRP A 187 -6.47 -7.06 7.20
CA TRP A 187 -7.39 -6.41 6.27
C TRP A 187 -7.04 -4.93 6.17
N LEU A 188 -6.45 -4.49 5.06
CA LEU A 188 -6.01 -3.11 4.88
C LEU A 188 -6.93 -2.42 3.86
N PRO A 189 -7.45 -1.20 4.12
CA PRO A 189 -7.07 -0.28 5.20
C PRO A 189 -7.82 -0.49 6.53
N ASN A 190 -8.73 -1.47 6.62
CA ASN A 190 -9.59 -1.67 7.81
C ASN A 190 -8.80 -1.78 9.14
N HIS A 191 -7.56 -2.28 9.07
CA HIS A 191 -6.65 -2.48 10.19
C HIS A 191 -5.55 -1.41 10.31
N ASP A 192 -5.51 -0.38 9.45
CA ASP A 192 -4.45 0.66 9.47
C ASP A 192 -4.39 1.37 10.82
N GLN A 193 -5.54 1.56 11.46
CA GLN A 193 -5.66 2.11 12.82
C GLN A 193 -4.83 1.37 13.88
N PHE A 194 -4.56 0.06 13.70
CA PHE A 194 -3.77 -0.72 14.64
C PHE A 194 -2.27 -0.55 14.44
N LEU A 195 -1.84 -0.09 13.27
CA LEU A 195 -0.42 0.19 12.97
C LEU A 195 0.07 1.48 13.66
N VAL A 196 -0.84 2.42 13.93
CA VAL A 196 -0.52 3.69 14.60
C VAL A 196 -0.76 3.64 16.11
N ALA A 197 -1.06 2.48 16.67
CA ALA A 197 -1.26 2.32 18.10
C ALA A 197 0.05 2.58 18.87
N GLU A 198 0.00 3.42 19.91
CA GLU A 198 1.15 3.75 20.75
C GLU A 198 1.54 2.56 21.64
N MET A 199 2.83 2.25 21.64
CA MET A 199 3.45 1.21 22.44
C MET A 199 3.90 1.76 23.80
N PRO A 200 4.09 0.92 24.83
CA PRO A 200 4.47 1.38 26.18
C PRO A 200 5.78 2.18 26.27
N ASP A 201 6.65 2.08 25.27
CA ASP A 201 7.92 2.80 25.16
C ASP A 201 7.82 4.12 24.38
N GLY A 202 6.62 4.47 23.89
CA GLY A 202 6.34 5.69 23.12
C GLY A 202 6.57 5.57 21.62
N SER A 203 6.97 4.39 21.11
CA SER A 203 6.94 4.09 19.69
C SER A 203 5.50 3.79 19.23
N VAL A 204 5.29 3.55 17.93
CA VAL A 204 4.04 2.99 17.42
C VAL A 204 4.25 1.56 16.91
N VAL A 205 3.18 0.80 16.71
CA VAL A 205 3.23 -0.58 16.20
C VAL A 205 4.01 -0.68 14.89
N SER A 206 3.81 0.25 13.95
CA SER A 206 4.48 0.25 12.63
C SER A 206 5.99 0.35 12.70
N ASP A 207 6.57 0.79 13.82
CA ASP A 207 8.02 0.83 14.01
C ASP A 207 8.63 -0.57 14.16
N HIS A 208 7.80 -1.57 14.51
CA HIS A 208 8.25 -2.93 14.86
C HIS A 208 7.79 -4.01 13.88
N VAL A 209 6.95 -3.65 12.89
CA VAL A 209 6.36 -4.62 11.96
C VAL A 209 6.42 -4.12 10.53
N THR A 210 6.55 -5.05 9.58
CA THR A 210 6.57 -4.77 8.15
C THR A 210 5.37 -5.44 7.49
N ARG A 211 4.70 -4.70 6.59
CA ARG A 211 3.66 -5.24 5.70
C ARG A 211 4.31 -6.02 4.56
N LEU A 212 3.89 -7.26 4.38
CA LEU A 212 4.35 -8.16 3.32
C LEU A 212 3.18 -8.76 2.54
N GLY A 213 3.43 -9.04 1.26
CA GLY A 213 2.51 -9.79 0.43
C GLY A 213 1.28 -9.03 -0.04
N ARG A 214 0.60 -9.72 -0.96
CA ARG A 214 -0.68 -9.37 -1.58
C ARG A 214 -1.49 -10.66 -1.71
N GLU A 215 -1.74 -11.31 -0.58
CA GLU A 215 -2.43 -12.61 -0.53
C GLU A 215 -3.74 -12.56 -1.34
N MET A 216 -4.53 -11.51 -1.10
CA MET A 216 -5.70 -11.18 -1.90
C MET A 216 -5.77 -9.66 -2.11
N PRO A 217 -5.21 -9.14 -3.22
CA PRO A 217 -5.20 -7.70 -3.48
C PRO A 217 -6.61 -7.23 -3.87
N ARG A 218 -7.10 -6.19 -3.19
CA ARG A 218 -8.42 -5.56 -3.41
C ARG A 218 -9.58 -6.55 -3.50
N ALA A 219 -9.50 -7.67 -2.78
CA ALA A 219 -10.53 -8.71 -2.86
C ALA A 219 -11.50 -8.71 -1.67
N GLY A 220 -11.12 -8.06 -0.56
CA GLY A 220 -11.98 -7.94 0.60
C GLY A 220 -13.11 -6.95 0.33
N VAL A 221 -14.35 -7.44 0.35
CA VAL A 221 -15.56 -6.62 0.31
C VAL A 221 -16.18 -6.60 1.70
N GLN A 222 -16.65 -5.45 2.16
CA GLN A 222 -17.27 -5.31 3.48
C GLN A 222 -18.36 -4.25 3.47
N GLY A 223 -19.41 -4.44 4.26
CA GLY A 223 -20.54 -3.53 4.28
C GLY A 223 -21.71 -4.02 5.12
N LEU A 224 -22.79 -3.24 5.10
CA LEU A 224 -24.07 -3.62 5.73
C LEU A 224 -24.98 -4.32 4.72
N ILE A 225 -25.67 -5.36 5.18
CA ILE A 225 -26.70 -6.05 4.40
C ILE A 225 -28.03 -6.10 5.17
N THR A 226 -29.11 -6.12 4.40
CA THR A 226 -30.48 -6.22 4.90
C THR A 226 -31.33 -7.13 4.02
N ASN A 227 -32.56 -7.42 4.44
CA ASN A 227 -33.52 -8.19 3.65
C ASN A 227 -33.96 -7.42 2.39
N LYS A 228 -33.71 -8.02 1.22
CA LYS A 228 -34.00 -7.41 -0.09
C LYS A 228 -35.48 -7.08 -0.27
N ALA A 229 -36.35 -8.02 0.11
CA ALA A 229 -37.79 -7.85 -0.08
C ALA A 229 -38.34 -6.64 0.68
N PHE A 230 -37.82 -6.38 1.88
CA PHE A 230 -38.21 -5.22 2.67
C PHE A 230 -37.61 -3.93 2.10
N ALA A 231 -36.31 -3.94 1.77
CA ALA A 231 -35.63 -2.81 1.14
C ALA A 231 -36.37 -2.35 -0.14
N ASP A 232 -36.68 -3.29 -1.04
CA ASP A 232 -37.40 -3.02 -2.29
C ASP A 232 -38.82 -2.48 -2.03
N ALA A 233 -39.54 -3.03 -1.03
CA ALA A 233 -40.91 -2.63 -0.73
C ALA A 233 -41.02 -1.23 -0.14
N ASN A 234 -39.97 -0.77 0.55
CA ASN A 234 -39.93 0.54 1.20
C ASN A 234 -39.06 1.56 0.46
N GLY A 235 -38.52 1.20 -0.72
CA GLY A 235 -37.69 2.12 -1.52
C GLY A 235 -36.40 2.54 -0.82
N LEU A 236 -35.80 1.64 -0.03
CA LEU A 236 -34.56 1.90 0.69
C LEU A 236 -33.42 2.15 -0.31
N THR A 237 -32.80 3.33 -0.23
CA THR A 237 -31.62 3.69 -1.04
C THR A 237 -30.34 3.61 -0.23
N THR A 238 -30.32 4.22 0.95
CA THR A 238 -29.07 4.42 1.71
C THR A 238 -29.32 4.40 3.21
N LEU A 239 -28.27 4.20 4.03
CA LEU A 239 -28.42 4.18 5.49
C LEU A 239 -28.83 5.55 6.03
N ASP A 240 -28.28 6.65 5.51
CA ASP A 240 -28.68 8.01 5.90
C ASP A 240 -30.17 8.29 5.57
N ALA A 241 -30.65 7.81 4.43
CA ALA A 241 -32.06 7.89 4.06
C ALA A 241 -32.95 7.02 4.97
N MET A 242 -32.47 5.82 5.35
CA MET A 242 -33.15 4.96 6.32
C MET A 242 -33.34 5.67 7.67
N LEU A 243 -32.29 6.33 8.16
CA LEU A 243 -32.31 7.04 9.44
C LEU A 243 -33.17 8.31 9.42
N SER A 244 -33.33 8.91 8.24
CA SER A 244 -34.12 10.13 8.05
C SER A 244 -35.61 9.86 7.77
N ASP A 245 -35.97 8.66 7.30
CA ASP A 245 -37.36 8.26 7.05
C ASP A 245 -38.01 7.68 8.32
N PRO A 246 -39.01 8.35 8.93
CA PRO A 246 -39.61 7.89 10.17
C PRO A 246 -40.33 6.55 10.07
N GLU A 247 -40.88 6.19 8.90
CA GLU A 247 -41.60 4.92 8.72
C GLU A 247 -40.60 3.76 8.56
N VAL A 248 -39.55 3.96 7.78
CA VAL A 248 -38.49 2.96 7.58
C VAL A 248 -37.69 2.77 8.86
N PHE A 249 -37.23 3.85 9.50
CA PHE A 249 -36.51 3.81 10.77
C PHE A 249 -37.29 3.03 11.83
N ALA A 250 -38.57 3.37 12.05
CA ALA A 250 -39.41 2.72 13.04
C ALA A 250 -39.63 1.22 12.75
N ALA A 251 -39.64 0.82 11.47
CA ALA A 251 -39.78 -0.58 11.12
C ALA A 251 -38.54 -1.40 11.53
N TYR A 252 -37.33 -0.89 11.30
CA TYR A 252 -36.09 -1.54 11.74
C TYR A 252 -35.94 -1.52 13.27
N GLU A 253 -36.15 -0.37 13.92
CA GLU A 253 -36.04 -0.20 15.37
C GLU A 253 -37.05 -1.08 16.12
N SER A 254 -38.28 -1.20 15.62
CA SER A 254 -39.29 -2.06 16.26
C SER A 254 -38.97 -3.56 16.18
N ALA A 255 -38.02 -3.96 15.32
CA ALA A 255 -37.61 -5.34 15.10
C ALA A 255 -36.26 -5.68 15.76
N ASP A 256 -35.57 -4.72 16.38
CA ASP A 256 -34.32 -4.98 17.07
C ASP A 256 -34.51 -5.51 18.51
N ALA A 257 -33.44 -5.59 19.31
CA ALA A 257 -33.51 -6.17 20.65
C ALA A 257 -34.07 -5.24 21.72
N SER A 258 -34.19 -3.94 21.44
CA SER A 258 -34.70 -2.93 22.37
C SER A 258 -35.87 -2.11 21.77
N PRO A 259 -36.99 -2.73 21.32
CA PRO A 259 -38.02 -2.02 20.57
C PRO A 259 -38.63 -0.81 21.31
N GLY A 260 -38.67 0.33 20.63
CA GLY A 260 -39.30 1.58 21.06
C GLY A 260 -38.42 2.50 21.93
N ASP A 261 -37.12 2.28 22.02
CA ASP A 261 -36.18 3.17 22.70
C ASP A 261 -35.67 4.33 21.82
N GLY A 262 -35.93 4.26 20.52
CA GLY A 262 -35.55 5.27 19.53
C GLY A 262 -34.12 5.15 19.00
N VAL A 263 -33.45 4.01 19.23
CA VAL A 263 -32.09 3.72 18.76
C VAL A 263 -32.11 2.46 17.91
N LEU A 264 -31.82 2.59 16.61
CA LEU A 264 -31.73 1.44 15.71
C LEU A 264 -30.47 0.63 16.01
N GLN A 265 -30.61 -0.68 16.18
CA GLN A 265 -29.44 -1.55 16.40
C GLN A 265 -28.96 -2.24 15.12
N ILE A 266 -27.68 -2.04 14.79
CA ILE A 266 -26.96 -2.82 13.77
C ILE A 266 -26.35 -4.04 14.46
N TYR A 267 -26.54 -5.23 13.89
CA TYR A 267 -25.64 -6.35 14.19
C TYR A 267 -24.24 -6.05 13.65
N GLY A 268 -23.41 -5.46 14.50
CA GLY A 268 -22.12 -4.88 14.14
C GLY A 268 -20.97 -5.87 14.19
N CYS A 269 -19.81 -5.37 14.60
CA CYS A 269 -18.61 -6.17 14.81
C CYS A 269 -18.28 -6.37 16.29
N PRO A 270 -17.65 -7.50 16.66
CA PRO A 270 -17.06 -7.68 17.98
C PRO A 270 -16.03 -6.59 18.32
N GLU A 271 -15.95 -6.23 19.59
CA GLU A 271 -14.91 -5.30 20.10
C GLU A 271 -13.50 -5.83 19.77
N GLY A 272 -12.61 -4.92 19.38
CA GLY A 272 -11.23 -5.24 18.97
C GLY A 272 -11.05 -5.57 17.48
N TRP A 273 -12.14 -5.67 16.70
CA TRP A 273 -12.07 -5.82 15.24
C TRP A 273 -12.02 -4.45 14.55
N GLY A 274 -11.35 -4.38 13.40
CA GLY A 274 -11.22 -3.12 12.64
C GLY A 274 -12.56 -2.52 12.23
N CYS A 275 -13.51 -3.36 11.80
CA CYS A 275 -14.85 -2.91 11.43
C CYS A 275 -15.65 -2.36 12.61
N HIS A 276 -15.41 -2.82 13.85
CA HIS A 276 -16.08 -2.26 15.02
C HIS A 276 -15.69 -0.80 15.23
N ALA A 277 -14.39 -0.52 15.18
CA ALA A 277 -13.87 0.83 15.33
C ALA A 277 -14.25 1.72 14.14
N ASN A 278 -14.21 1.20 12.90
CA ASN A 278 -14.60 1.97 11.72
C ASN A 278 -16.09 2.31 11.70
N ILE A 279 -16.98 1.39 12.07
CA ILE A 279 -18.41 1.69 12.19
C ILE A 279 -18.63 2.76 13.27
N ASN A 280 -18.05 2.61 14.46
CA ASN A 280 -18.23 3.60 15.53
C ASN A 280 -17.71 4.98 15.14
N ALA A 281 -16.51 5.05 14.54
CA ALA A 281 -15.97 6.30 14.03
C ALA A 281 -16.93 6.92 13.02
N TRP A 282 -17.44 6.14 12.07
CA TRP A 282 -18.39 6.61 11.06
C TRP A 282 -19.70 7.14 11.68
N LEU A 283 -20.27 6.45 12.67
CA LEU A 283 -21.48 6.88 13.37
C LEU A 283 -21.27 8.20 14.13
N GLU A 284 -20.16 8.31 14.88
CA GLU A 284 -19.79 9.52 15.62
C GLU A 284 -19.59 10.71 14.68
N ASN A 285 -18.86 10.47 13.59
CA ASN A 285 -18.53 11.45 12.56
C ASN A 285 -19.77 11.96 11.81
N ALA A 286 -20.72 11.08 11.51
CA ALA A 286 -21.99 11.44 10.89
C ALA A 286 -22.95 12.15 11.86
N GLY A 287 -22.65 12.15 13.17
CA GLY A 287 -23.52 12.71 14.21
C GLY A 287 -24.82 11.91 14.40
N TRP A 288 -24.79 10.60 14.14
CA TRP A 288 -25.96 9.73 14.25
C TRP A 288 -26.09 9.14 15.65
N ASP A 289 -26.81 9.84 16.52
CA ASP A 289 -27.06 9.40 17.90
C ASP A 289 -28.19 8.36 18.04
N ASN A 290 -28.94 8.10 16.95
CA ASN A 290 -30.11 7.22 16.93
C ASN A 290 -29.83 5.84 16.31
N ILE A 291 -28.57 5.43 16.27
CA ILE A 291 -28.13 4.13 15.77
C ILE A 291 -26.91 3.66 16.56
N GLU A 292 -26.82 2.36 16.85
CA GLU A 292 -25.69 1.78 17.57
C GLU A 292 -25.32 0.38 17.06
N GLN A 293 -24.09 -0.07 17.32
CA GLN A 293 -23.72 -1.47 17.16
C GLN A 293 -24.23 -2.29 18.35
N PHE A 294 -24.74 -3.48 18.06
CA PHE A 294 -25.27 -4.39 19.05
C PHE A 294 -24.72 -5.80 18.85
N ASP A 295 -24.21 -6.40 19.94
CA ASP A 295 -23.67 -7.76 19.97
C ASP A 295 -24.53 -8.65 20.90
N ILE A 296 -25.15 -9.69 20.33
CA ILE A 296 -26.02 -10.65 21.04
C ILE A 296 -25.29 -11.87 21.61
N GLY A 297 -23.97 -11.90 21.57
CA GLY A 297 -23.16 -13.02 22.08
C GLY A 297 -22.20 -13.61 21.05
N GLY A 298 -21.67 -12.79 20.16
CA GLY A 298 -20.70 -13.12 19.13
C GLY A 298 -21.25 -12.98 17.71
N TYR A 299 -20.33 -12.87 16.75
CA TYR A 299 -20.66 -12.64 15.35
C TYR A 299 -21.53 -13.73 14.73
N ASP A 300 -21.23 -15.01 15.00
CA ASP A 300 -22.04 -16.12 14.49
C ASP A 300 -23.48 -16.10 15.03
N ALA A 301 -23.68 -15.64 16.27
CA ALA A 301 -25.02 -15.51 16.85
C ALA A 301 -25.81 -14.40 16.15
N MET A 302 -25.16 -13.26 15.88
CA MET A 302 -25.74 -12.15 15.11
C MET A 302 -26.19 -12.59 13.71
N ILE A 303 -25.35 -13.31 12.98
CA ILE A 303 -25.72 -13.82 11.65
C ILE A 303 -26.86 -14.84 11.72
N ALA A 304 -26.84 -15.74 12.70
CA ALA A 304 -27.92 -16.71 12.88
C ALA A 304 -29.27 -16.04 13.14
N ASP A 305 -29.29 -14.95 13.92
CA ASP A 305 -30.51 -14.17 14.15
C ASP A 305 -30.95 -13.41 12.89
N ALA A 306 -30.02 -12.78 12.17
CA ALA A 306 -30.31 -12.13 10.88
C ALA A 306 -30.93 -13.10 9.86
N ILE A 307 -30.42 -14.33 9.77
CA ILE A 307 -31.00 -15.39 8.92
C ILE A 307 -32.42 -15.76 9.38
N ALA A 308 -32.66 -15.84 10.69
CA ALA A 308 -33.98 -16.12 11.23
C ALA A 308 -34.99 -14.99 10.92
N LYS A 309 -34.56 -13.73 11.04
CA LYS A 309 -35.34 -12.54 10.69
C LYS A 309 -35.64 -12.47 9.20
N ASP A 310 -34.65 -12.74 8.34
CA ASP A 310 -34.84 -12.84 6.90
C ASP A 310 -35.93 -13.86 6.55
N ALA A 311 -35.85 -15.06 7.12
CA ALA A 311 -36.85 -16.11 6.93
C ALA A 311 -38.24 -15.76 7.47
N ALA A 312 -38.32 -14.91 8.51
CA ALA A 312 -39.57 -14.39 9.06
C ALA A 312 -40.13 -13.19 8.29
N GLY A 313 -39.35 -12.58 7.39
CA GLY A 313 -39.68 -11.31 6.74
C GLY A 313 -39.56 -10.10 7.67
N GLU A 314 -38.85 -10.24 8.79
CA GLU A 314 -38.57 -9.16 9.75
C GLU A 314 -37.33 -8.38 9.28
N PRO A 315 -37.34 -7.04 9.38
CA PRO A 315 -36.18 -6.22 9.01
C PRO A 315 -35.00 -6.48 9.95
N TYR A 316 -33.80 -6.52 9.38
CA TYR A 316 -32.53 -6.63 10.09
C TYR A 316 -31.47 -5.80 9.37
N LEU A 317 -30.46 -5.34 10.09
CA LEU A 317 -29.29 -4.71 9.51
C LEU A 317 -28.05 -5.35 10.13
N VAL A 318 -27.21 -5.97 9.32
CA VAL A 318 -26.02 -6.71 9.80
C VAL A 318 -24.80 -6.37 8.96
N TYR A 319 -23.68 -6.16 9.64
CA TYR A 319 -22.37 -6.05 8.99
C TYR A 319 -21.91 -7.42 8.50
N THR A 320 -21.37 -7.50 7.29
CA THR A 320 -20.69 -8.70 6.79
C THR A 320 -19.60 -8.38 5.77
N TRP A 321 -18.86 -9.41 5.36
CA TRP A 321 -17.75 -9.30 4.42
C TRP A 321 -17.72 -10.47 3.44
N ALA A 322 -16.97 -10.30 2.35
CA ALA A 322 -16.60 -11.34 1.42
C ALA A 322 -15.07 -11.29 1.15
N PRO A 323 -14.40 -12.45 0.96
CA PRO A 323 -14.99 -13.79 0.90
C PRO A 323 -15.40 -14.33 2.29
N SER A 324 -16.62 -14.84 2.39
CA SER A 324 -17.13 -15.53 3.59
C SER A 324 -18.28 -16.46 3.23
N HIS A 325 -18.65 -17.40 4.12
CA HIS A 325 -19.85 -18.20 3.94
C HIS A 325 -21.14 -17.45 4.33
N TYR A 326 -21.05 -16.35 5.08
CA TYR A 326 -22.21 -15.59 5.54
C TYR A 326 -23.06 -15.06 4.37
N VAL A 327 -22.40 -14.70 3.27
CA VAL A 327 -23.07 -14.27 2.02
C VAL A 327 -23.68 -15.41 1.19
N SER A 328 -23.53 -16.67 1.60
CA SER A 328 -24.26 -17.80 0.99
C SER A 328 -25.63 -18.07 1.63
N ASP A 329 -25.82 -17.69 2.90
CA ASP A 329 -27.13 -17.75 3.56
C ASP A 329 -27.92 -16.46 3.31
N LEU A 330 -27.27 -15.32 3.52
CA LEU A 330 -27.79 -13.99 3.21
C LEU A 330 -27.30 -13.56 1.83
N ARG A 331 -27.93 -14.08 0.76
CA ARG A 331 -27.45 -13.96 -0.63
C ARG A 331 -27.83 -12.61 -1.22
N PRO A 332 -26.87 -11.70 -1.46
CA PRO A 332 -27.16 -10.43 -2.06
C PRO A 332 -27.75 -10.60 -3.47
N GLY A 333 -28.85 -9.89 -3.76
CA GLY A 333 -29.59 -9.99 -5.02
C GLY A 333 -30.65 -11.10 -5.06
N ASP A 334 -30.74 -11.96 -4.04
CA ASP A 334 -31.80 -12.97 -3.89
C ASP A 334 -32.67 -12.65 -2.66
N ASN A 335 -32.23 -13.02 -1.45
CA ASN A 335 -32.94 -12.71 -0.20
C ASN A 335 -32.35 -11.50 0.53
N ALA A 336 -31.07 -11.20 0.36
CA ALA A 336 -30.42 -10.03 0.97
C ALA A 336 -30.04 -8.97 -0.09
N VAL A 337 -29.70 -7.77 0.35
CA VAL A 337 -29.16 -6.68 -0.47
C VAL A 337 -28.12 -5.90 0.32
N TRP A 338 -27.04 -5.47 -0.34
CA TRP A 338 -26.10 -4.53 0.27
C TRP A 338 -26.71 -3.14 0.39
N VAL A 339 -26.50 -2.51 1.54
CA VAL A 339 -27.02 -1.17 1.83
C VAL A 339 -25.90 -0.17 1.56
N SER A 340 -26.12 0.72 0.59
CA SER A 340 -25.24 1.87 0.43
C SER A 340 -25.33 2.79 1.64
N ILE A 341 -24.21 3.36 2.03
CA ILE A 341 -24.10 4.23 3.21
C ILE A 341 -24.65 5.62 2.89
N HIS A 342 -24.27 6.16 1.73
CA HIS A 342 -24.66 7.47 1.21
C HIS A 342 -24.72 7.41 -0.32
N THR A 343 -25.25 8.46 -0.96
CA THR A 343 -25.27 8.59 -2.45
C THR A 343 -24.05 9.32 -3.00
N ASP A 344 -23.20 9.84 -2.13
CA ASP A 344 -22.06 10.67 -2.47
C ASP A 344 -20.77 9.84 -2.32
N PRO A 345 -20.04 9.59 -3.43
CA PRO A 345 -18.83 8.77 -3.40
C PRO A 345 -17.69 9.37 -2.57
N SER A 346 -17.75 10.67 -2.25
CA SER A 346 -16.74 11.39 -1.44
C SER A 346 -16.67 10.94 0.03
N VAL A 347 -17.85 10.67 0.58
CA VAL A 347 -18.11 10.28 1.95
C VAL A 347 -18.37 8.78 2.05
N SER A 348 -18.51 8.11 0.91
CA SER A 348 -18.75 6.67 0.84
C SER A 348 -18.05 6.07 -0.37
N PRO A 349 -16.82 5.54 -0.23
CA PRO A 349 -16.09 5.01 -1.36
C PRO A 349 -16.83 3.82 -1.99
N THR A 350 -16.65 3.70 -3.29
CA THR A 350 -17.13 2.56 -4.06
C THR A 350 -16.20 1.35 -3.87
N GLN A 351 -16.76 0.16 -3.62
CA GLN A 351 -16.01 -1.10 -3.74
C GLN A 351 -16.16 -1.65 -5.15
N ILE A 352 -15.52 -0.97 -6.12
CA ILE A 352 -15.52 -1.46 -7.51
C ILE A 352 -14.11 -1.83 -7.90
N GLU A 353 -13.98 -3.13 -8.13
CA GLU A 353 -13.00 -3.87 -8.95
C GLU A 353 -12.44 -5.06 -8.19
N GLY A 354 -12.43 -6.23 -8.85
CA GLY A 354 -11.97 -7.49 -8.30
C GLY A 354 -13.00 -8.63 -8.40
N PRO A 355 -12.58 -9.88 -8.16
CA PRO A 355 -13.41 -11.09 -8.29
C PRO A 355 -14.62 -11.13 -7.32
N THR A 356 -14.61 -10.32 -6.27
CA THR A 356 -15.70 -10.18 -5.28
C THR A 356 -16.68 -9.05 -5.61
N SER A 357 -16.59 -8.44 -6.80
CA SER A 357 -17.45 -7.31 -7.19
C SER A 357 -18.95 -7.57 -6.96
N ILE A 358 -19.61 -6.57 -6.37
CA ILE A 358 -20.98 -6.68 -5.89
C ILE A 358 -21.99 -6.52 -7.02
N GLY A 359 -21.68 -5.70 -8.03
CA GLY A 359 -22.58 -5.40 -9.15
C GLY A 359 -23.89 -4.76 -8.69
N ASN A 360 -25.00 -5.09 -9.35
CA ASN A 360 -26.34 -4.55 -9.07
C ASN A 360 -27.04 -5.15 -7.83
N ARG A 361 -26.28 -5.67 -6.86
CA ARG A 361 -26.80 -6.33 -5.65
C ARG A 361 -26.86 -5.38 -4.45
N CYS A 362 -26.99 -4.11 -4.74
CA CYS A 362 -26.89 -3.00 -3.80
C CYS A 362 -28.12 -2.10 -3.94
N THR A 363 -28.42 -1.32 -2.90
CA THR A 363 -29.57 -0.40 -2.89
C THR A 363 -29.38 0.81 -3.82
N THR A 364 -28.15 1.12 -4.25
CA THR A 364 -27.84 2.13 -5.27
C THR A 364 -26.91 1.59 -6.36
N ASP A 365 -26.83 2.32 -7.47
CA ASP A 365 -25.88 2.11 -8.56
C ASP A 365 -25.24 3.47 -8.93
N PRO A 366 -23.94 3.71 -8.64
CA PRO A 366 -22.96 2.77 -8.09
C PRO A 366 -23.23 2.36 -6.64
N CYS A 367 -22.63 1.25 -6.21
CA CYS A 367 -22.72 0.75 -4.83
C CYS A 367 -21.66 1.42 -3.95
N LEU A 368 -22.11 2.14 -2.92
CA LEU A 368 -21.27 2.98 -2.05
C LEU A 368 -21.33 2.42 -0.64
N LEU A 369 -20.41 1.51 -0.32
CA LEU A 369 -20.48 0.75 0.93
C LEU A 369 -19.79 1.41 2.11
N GLY A 370 -19.09 2.53 1.92
CA GLY A 370 -18.41 3.22 3.03
C GLY A 370 -17.02 2.66 3.38
N TRP A 371 -16.59 1.60 2.70
CA TRP A 371 -15.23 1.04 2.84
C TRP A 371 -14.59 0.90 1.47
N ASP A 372 -13.27 1.04 1.40
CA ASP A 372 -12.51 0.60 0.24
C ASP A 372 -12.47 -0.93 0.14
N ALA A 373 -12.26 -1.44 -1.08
CA ALA A 373 -11.90 -2.83 -1.27
C ALA A 373 -10.60 -3.12 -0.53
N ALA A 374 -10.62 -4.12 0.35
CA ALA A 374 -9.51 -4.42 1.22
C ALA A 374 -8.48 -5.34 0.55
N ASP A 375 -7.21 -5.04 0.79
CA ASP A 375 -6.14 -6.01 0.62
C ASP A 375 -6.12 -6.94 1.83
N ILE A 376 -5.98 -8.24 1.60
CA ILE A 376 -5.57 -9.19 2.63
C ILE A 376 -4.09 -9.46 2.45
N ALA A 377 -3.33 -9.26 3.52
CA ALA A 377 -1.87 -9.29 3.49
C ALA A 377 -1.28 -9.87 4.79
N VAL A 378 0.01 -10.17 4.74
CA VAL A 378 0.80 -10.54 5.90
C VAL A 378 1.38 -9.28 6.55
N ILE A 379 1.42 -9.24 7.86
CA ILE A 379 2.27 -8.31 8.61
C ILE A 379 3.13 -9.15 9.53
N ALA A 380 4.41 -8.82 9.64
CA ALA A 380 5.35 -9.62 10.40
C ALA A 380 6.31 -8.75 11.21
N ASN A 381 6.76 -9.27 12.34
CA ASN A 381 7.72 -8.63 13.22
C ASN A 381 9.07 -8.41 12.50
N ASN A 382 9.66 -7.22 12.66
CA ASN A 382 10.88 -6.83 11.95
C ASN A 382 12.09 -7.72 12.32
N ASP A 383 12.22 -8.11 13.59
CA ASP A 383 13.31 -9.00 14.04
C ASP A 383 13.16 -10.41 13.44
N PHE A 384 11.93 -10.92 13.37
CA PHE A 384 11.64 -12.19 12.71
C PHE A 384 12.05 -12.15 11.23
N LEU A 385 11.67 -11.09 10.52
CA LEU A 385 11.97 -10.93 9.11
C LEU A 385 13.47 -10.81 8.84
N ALA A 386 14.18 -10.03 9.66
CA ALA A 386 15.64 -9.89 9.54
C ALA A 386 16.38 -11.22 9.70
N ALA A 387 15.83 -12.15 10.49
CA ALA A 387 16.40 -13.48 10.68
C ALA A 387 15.92 -14.53 9.65
N ASN A 388 14.81 -14.28 8.94
CA ASN A 388 14.09 -15.30 8.17
C ASN A 388 13.67 -14.81 6.79
N THR A 389 14.64 -14.51 5.94
CA THR A 389 14.40 -14.00 4.59
C THR A 389 13.57 -14.95 3.72
N ALA A 390 13.73 -16.27 3.86
CA ALA A 390 12.95 -17.23 3.09
C ALA A 390 11.46 -17.19 3.47
N ALA A 391 11.13 -17.09 4.75
CA ALA A 391 9.76 -16.88 5.21
C ALA A 391 9.19 -15.55 4.66
N ALA A 392 9.97 -14.48 4.75
CA ALA A 392 9.58 -13.16 4.24
C ALA A 392 9.26 -13.19 2.74
N ARG A 393 10.10 -13.87 1.94
CA ARG A 393 9.91 -13.99 0.49
C ARG A 393 8.70 -14.86 0.15
N LEU A 394 8.47 -15.94 0.89
CA LEU A 394 7.23 -16.73 0.76
C LEU A 394 5.99 -15.87 1.03
N PHE A 395 6.03 -14.98 2.04
CA PHE A 395 4.91 -14.08 2.34
C PHE A 395 4.64 -13.09 1.20
N GLU A 396 5.68 -12.60 0.52
CA GLU A 396 5.52 -11.74 -0.66
C GLU A 396 4.94 -12.47 -1.88
N LEU A 397 5.29 -13.75 -2.06
CA LEU A 397 4.90 -14.55 -3.21
C LEU A 397 3.51 -15.18 -3.09
N PHE A 398 3.06 -15.48 -1.86
CA PHE A 398 1.82 -16.19 -1.63
C PHE A 398 0.61 -15.39 -2.11
N THR A 399 -0.22 -16.03 -2.92
CA THR A 399 -1.53 -15.51 -3.33
C THR A 399 -2.57 -16.62 -3.26
N ILE A 400 -3.82 -16.27 -2.96
CA ILE A 400 -4.93 -17.21 -2.96
C ILE A 400 -6.16 -16.56 -3.58
N SER A 401 -6.96 -17.37 -4.28
CA SER A 401 -8.22 -16.87 -4.81
C SER A 401 -9.22 -16.64 -3.67
N PRO A 402 -9.92 -15.49 -3.61
CA PRO A 402 -11.02 -15.30 -2.67
C PRO A 402 -12.15 -16.32 -2.91
N VAL A 403 -12.25 -16.89 -4.12
CA VAL A 403 -13.19 -17.98 -4.42
C VAL A 403 -12.83 -19.26 -3.67
N ASP A 404 -11.55 -19.59 -3.56
CA ASP A 404 -11.11 -20.79 -2.83
C ASP A 404 -11.41 -20.66 -1.34
N VAL A 405 -11.15 -19.47 -0.78
CA VAL A 405 -11.52 -19.12 0.59
C VAL A 405 -13.03 -19.24 0.79
N ALA A 406 -13.84 -18.70 -0.13
CA ALA A 406 -15.30 -18.80 -0.04
C ALA A 406 -15.79 -20.25 -0.12
N LEU A 407 -15.25 -21.07 -1.05
CA LEU A 407 -15.60 -22.47 -1.19
C LEU A 407 -15.23 -23.29 0.05
N GLN A 408 -14.05 -23.04 0.64
CA GLN A 408 -13.66 -23.71 1.88
C GLN A 408 -14.56 -23.31 3.05
N ASN A 409 -14.94 -22.04 3.15
CA ASN A 409 -15.87 -21.58 4.17
C ASN A 409 -17.26 -22.25 4.05
N VAL A 410 -17.74 -22.51 2.84
CA VAL A 410 -18.98 -23.29 2.62
C VAL A 410 -18.81 -24.73 3.13
N ARG A 411 -17.65 -25.37 2.94
CA ARG A 411 -17.39 -26.72 3.48
C ARG A 411 -17.49 -26.74 5.00
N MET A 412 -16.90 -25.74 5.68
CA MET A 412 -17.02 -25.59 7.14
C MET A 412 -18.48 -25.48 7.57
N GLN A 413 -19.26 -24.64 6.89
CA GLN A 413 -20.68 -24.47 7.17
C GLN A 413 -21.47 -25.77 7.02
N THR A 414 -21.09 -26.64 6.06
CA THR A 414 -21.72 -27.94 5.83
C THR A 414 -21.23 -29.06 6.77
N GLY A 415 -20.35 -28.76 7.72
CA GLY A 415 -19.93 -29.66 8.80
C GLY A 415 -18.46 -30.10 8.77
N GLU A 416 -17.65 -29.63 7.81
CA GLU A 416 -16.20 -29.86 7.77
C GLU A 416 -15.45 -28.73 8.50
N ASN A 417 -15.73 -28.53 9.80
CA ASN A 417 -15.31 -27.37 10.58
C ASN A 417 -14.42 -27.69 11.80
N THR A 418 -13.79 -28.86 11.83
CA THR A 418 -12.80 -29.20 12.85
C THR A 418 -11.38 -28.74 12.45
N GLU A 419 -10.45 -28.64 13.39
CA GLU A 419 -9.04 -28.33 13.07
C GLU A 419 -8.41 -29.34 12.09
N ASP A 420 -8.76 -30.62 12.22
CA ASP A 420 -8.31 -31.66 11.29
C ASP A 420 -8.90 -31.43 9.88
N ASP A 421 -10.14 -30.95 9.77
CA ASP A 421 -10.73 -30.58 8.48
C ASP A 421 -10.04 -29.37 7.87
N ILE A 422 -9.76 -28.32 8.66
CA ILE A 422 -9.06 -27.11 8.19
C ILE A 422 -7.67 -27.47 7.64
N LYS A 423 -6.89 -28.26 8.39
CA LYS A 423 -5.56 -28.72 7.94
C LYS A 423 -5.66 -29.60 6.70
N ARG A 424 -6.69 -30.45 6.61
CA ARG A 424 -6.95 -31.26 5.42
C ARG A 424 -7.29 -30.38 4.22
N HIS A 425 -8.12 -29.34 4.38
CA HIS A 425 -8.45 -28.40 3.30
C HIS A 425 -7.22 -27.64 2.79
N ALA A 426 -6.36 -27.18 3.71
CA ALA A 426 -5.09 -26.55 3.36
C ALA A 426 -4.20 -27.51 2.54
N ALA A 427 -4.05 -28.76 3.00
CA ALA A 427 -3.26 -29.78 2.28
C ALA A 427 -3.85 -30.15 0.91
N GLU A 428 -5.19 -30.22 0.80
CA GLU A 428 -5.90 -30.42 -0.47
C GLU A 428 -5.61 -29.27 -1.43
N TRP A 429 -5.74 -28.02 -0.99
CA TRP A 429 -5.45 -26.83 -1.80
C TRP A 429 -3.99 -26.76 -2.25
N ILE A 430 -3.04 -27.05 -1.34
CA ILE A 430 -1.61 -27.12 -1.67
C ILE A 430 -1.35 -28.19 -2.73
N THR A 431 -2.01 -29.34 -2.63
CA THR A 431 -1.87 -30.43 -3.61
C THR A 431 -2.44 -30.04 -4.97
N GLU A 432 -3.58 -29.35 -5.00
CA GLU A 432 -4.21 -28.87 -6.23
C GLU A 432 -3.41 -27.75 -6.91
N ASN A 433 -2.68 -26.94 -6.13
CA ASN A 433 -1.87 -25.82 -6.59
C ASN A 433 -0.36 -26.12 -6.58
N ARG A 434 0.02 -27.41 -6.54
CA ARG A 434 1.39 -27.84 -6.24
C ARG A 434 2.46 -27.20 -7.11
N SER A 435 2.21 -27.01 -8.41
CA SER A 435 3.17 -26.38 -9.32
C SER A 435 3.51 -24.95 -8.91
N THR A 436 2.48 -24.17 -8.57
CA THR A 436 2.64 -22.77 -8.16
C THR A 436 3.28 -22.69 -6.78
N VAL A 437 2.90 -23.60 -5.87
CA VAL A 437 3.51 -23.67 -4.54
C VAL A 437 4.99 -24.05 -4.64
N ASP A 438 5.34 -25.03 -5.48
CA ASP A 438 6.74 -25.43 -5.73
C ASP A 438 7.57 -24.26 -6.27
N GLU A 439 7.01 -23.46 -7.18
CA GLU A 439 7.63 -22.24 -7.68
C GLU A 439 7.87 -21.23 -6.55
N TRP A 440 6.86 -20.95 -5.71
CA TRP A 440 7.01 -20.03 -4.59
C TRP A 440 8.09 -20.48 -3.60
N LEU A 441 8.10 -21.75 -3.22
CA LEU A 441 9.08 -22.27 -2.28
C LEU A 441 10.50 -22.26 -2.87
N ALA A 442 10.63 -22.55 -4.17
CA ALA A 442 11.91 -22.48 -4.86
C ALA A 442 12.45 -21.03 -4.90
N ILE A 443 11.61 -20.05 -5.24
CA ILE A 443 12.00 -18.63 -5.23
C ILE A 443 12.29 -18.15 -3.80
N ALA A 444 11.48 -18.54 -2.83
CA ALA A 444 11.66 -18.18 -1.43
C ALA A 444 13.02 -18.63 -0.86
N ALA A 445 13.54 -19.77 -1.33
CA ALA A 445 14.86 -20.27 -0.94
C ALA A 445 16.04 -19.55 -1.62
N LEU A 446 15.80 -18.71 -2.64
CA LEU A 446 16.86 -17.98 -3.33
C LEU A 446 17.37 -16.80 -2.50
N PRO A 447 18.67 -16.47 -2.59
CA PRO A 447 19.20 -15.21 -2.08
C PRO A 447 18.43 -14.00 -2.65
N VAL A 448 18.31 -12.97 -1.82
CA VAL A 448 17.71 -11.69 -2.21
C VAL A 448 18.76 -10.81 -2.87
N ASP A 449 18.40 -10.16 -3.97
CA ASP A 449 19.21 -9.10 -4.58
C ASP A 449 18.92 -7.78 -3.85
N ASP A 450 19.97 -7.18 -3.28
CA ASP A 450 19.85 -5.88 -2.61
C ASP A 450 19.64 -4.72 -3.62
N THR A 451 19.97 -4.94 -4.89
CA THR A 451 19.94 -3.94 -5.97
C THR A 451 19.20 -4.43 -7.22
N PRO A 452 17.91 -4.81 -7.12
CA PRO A 452 17.16 -5.38 -8.25
C PRO A 452 16.99 -4.42 -9.44
N GLY A 453 17.18 -3.12 -9.24
CA GLY A 453 17.17 -2.10 -10.29
C GLY A 453 18.51 -1.91 -11.02
N SER A 454 19.55 -2.68 -10.70
CA SER A 454 20.89 -2.51 -11.25
C SER A 454 20.89 -2.63 -12.79
N GLY A 455 21.30 -1.55 -13.46
CA GLY A 455 21.32 -1.47 -14.93
C GLY A 455 19.98 -1.09 -15.57
N VAL A 456 18.97 -0.75 -14.77
CA VAL A 456 17.67 -0.24 -15.24
C VAL A 456 17.64 1.28 -15.08
N SER A 457 17.48 1.99 -16.20
CA SER A 457 17.25 3.43 -16.19
C SER A 457 15.76 3.73 -16.03
N VAL A 458 15.43 4.69 -15.18
CA VAL A 458 14.05 5.10 -14.89
C VAL A 458 13.91 6.59 -15.19
N THR A 459 12.93 6.95 -16.01
CA THR A 459 12.57 8.34 -16.29
C THR A 459 11.39 8.73 -15.41
N MET A 460 11.60 9.67 -14.50
CA MET A 460 10.58 10.19 -13.60
C MET A 460 10.19 11.61 -14.01
N ALA A 461 8.91 11.92 -13.96
CA ALA A 461 8.41 13.30 -13.98
C ALA A 461 7.94 13.72 -12.59
N ARG A 462 7.92 15.03 -12.33
CA ARG A 462 7.27 15.61 -11.14
C ARG A 462 6.21 16.62 -11.53
N ALA A 463 5.34 16.92 -10.58
CA ALA A 463 4.39 18.01 -10.69
C ALA A 463 5.06 19.36 -10.94
N ASN A 464 4.44 20.26 -11.69
CA ASN A 464 4.89 21.64 -11.87
C ASN A 464 4.46 22.59 -10.73
N TRP A 465 4.15 22.05 -9.55
CA TRP A 465 3.94 22.80 -8.31
C TRP A 465 4.92 22.35 -7.25
N SER A 466 5.44 23.31 -6.49
CA SER A 466 6.57 23.12 -5.58
C SER A 466 6.28 22.18 -4.41
N THR A 467 5.03 22.08 -3.96
CA THR A 467 4.67 21.31 -2.76
C THR A 467 4.73 19.79 -2.94
N GLY A 468 5.01 19.30 -4.15
CA GLY A 468 5.21 17.89 -4.45
C GLY A 468 6.68 17.47 -4.67
N TYR A 469 7.61 18.43 -4.64
CA TYR A 469 9.01 18.18 -5.02
C TYR A 469 9.76 17.27 -4.04
N MET A 470 9.49 17.37 -2.74
CA MET A 470 10.13 16.52 -1.74
C MET A 470 9.76 15.06 -1.94
N GLN A 471 8.48 14.76 -2.17
CA GLN A 471 8.01 13.40 -2.41
C GLN A 471 8.72 12.79 -3.63
N ALA A 472 8.79 13.53 -4.74
CA ALA A 472 9.50 13.07 -5.94
C ALA A 472 10.98 12.78 -5.67
N ALA A 473 11.66 13.64 -4.89
CA ALA A 473 13.05 13.42 -4.50
C ALA A 473 13.24 12.21 -3.57
N ILE A 474 12.28 11.92 -2.68
CA ILE A 474 12.31 10.73 -1.82
C ILE A 474 12.17 9.46 -2.66
N TYR A 475 11.18 9.39 -3.56
CA TYR A 475 11.01 8.23 -4.44
C TYR A 475 12.25 7.98 -5.31
N ALA A 476 12.83 9.03 -5.89
CA ALA A 476 14.06 8.91 -6.67
C ALA A 476 15.24 8.39 -5.83
N ALA A 477 15.38 8.85 -4.58
CA ALA A 477 16.42 8.38 -3.68
C ALA A 477 16.23 6.91 -3.27
N LEU A 478 15.01 6.50 -2.92
CA LEU A 478 14.70 5.12 -2.52
C LEU A 478 14.85 4.14 -3.68
N LEU A 479 14.42 4.50 -4.90
CA LEU A 479 14.71 3.71 -6.11
C LEU A 479 16.22 3.62 -6.37
N GLY A 480 16.98 4.69 -6.10
CA GLY A 480 18.44 4.64 -6.14
C GLY A 480 19.05 3.63 -5.16
N GLU A 481 18.48 3.47 -3.96
CA GLU A 481 18.87 2.44 -2.98
C GLU A 481 18.51 1.00 -3.41
N LEU A 482 17.56 0.85 -4.34
CA LEU A 482 17.27 -0.41 -5.05
C LEU A 482 18.14 -0.60 -6.30
N GLY A 483 19.05 0.32 -6.60
CA GLY A 483 20.01 0.21 -7.71
C GLY A 483 19.57 0.82 -9.04
N TYR A 484 18.39 1.45 -9.11
CA TYR A 484 17.89 2.09 -10.32
C TYR A 484 18.69 3.36 -10.68
N GLU A 485 18.89 3.60 -11.97
CA GLU A 485 19.40 4.86 -12.51
C GLU A 485 18.25 5.82 -12.79
N VAL A 486 17.78 6.54 -11.78
CA VAL A 486 16.62 7.44 -11.90
C VAL A 486 17.03 8.82 -12.43
N SER A 487 16.29 9.35 -13.40
CA SER A 487 16.45 10.73 -13.88
C SER A 487 16.18 11.73 -12.76
N ASP A 488 16.81 12.91 -12.82
CA ASP A 488 16.49 13.98 -11.87
C ASP A 488 15.02 14.39 -12.05
N PRO A 489 14.17 14.34 -11.00
CA PRO A 489 12.77 14.73 -11.13
C PRO A 489 12.61 16.18 -11.63
N ALA A 490 13.60 17.05 -11.41
CA ALA A 490 13.59 18.43 -11.90
C ALA A 490 13.79 18.58 -13.42
N ASP A 491 14.27 17.54 -14.11
CA ASP A 491 14.49 17.57 -15.55
C ASP A 491 13.17 17.50 -16.35
N LEU A 492 12.09 17.00 -15.73
CA LEU A 492 10.79 16.85 -16.36
C LEU A 492 9.64 17.25 -15.40
N GLU A 493 9.21 18.51 -15.51
CA GLU A 493 8.05 19.04 -14.79
C GLU A 493 6.85 19.19 -15.70
N LEU A 494 5.69 18.65 -15.32
CA LEU A 494 4.47 18.73 -16.13
C LEU A 494 3.26 19.20 -15.31
N ALA A 495 2.23 19.66 -16.01
CA ALA A 495 0.88 19.75 -15.45
C ALA A 495 0.21 18.36 -15.54
N PRO A 496 -0.78 18.04 -14.68
CA PRO A 496 -1.43 16.73 -14.64
C PRO A 496 -2.03 16.31 -15.99
N SER A 497 -2.72 17.22 -16.68
CA SER A 497 -3.27 16.96 -18.02
C SER A 497 -2.25 16.41 -19.04
N ASN A 498 -1.01 16.90 -19.01
CA ASN A 498 0.07 16.41 -19.89
C ASN A 498 0.72 15.15 -19.31
N ALA A 499 0.93 15.12 -18.00
CA ALA A 499 1.55 14.02 -17.28
C ALA A 499 0.91 12.67 -17.56
N TYR A 500 -0.41 12.58 -17.42
CA TYR A 500 -1.15 11.33 -17.54
C TYR A 500 -1.07 10.77 -18.97
N VAL A 501 -1.18 11.63 -19.98
CA VAL A 501 -1.05 11.24 -21.40
C VAL A 501 0.39 10.85 -21.75
N SER A 502 1.38 11.64 -21.32
CA SER A 502 2.80 11.35 -21.53
C SER A 502 3.24 10.05 -20.86
N MET A 503 2.78 9.77 -19.64
CA MET A 503 3.03 8.50 -18.94
C MET A 503 2.37 7.31 -19.61
N ALA A 504 1.10 7.45 -20.03
CA ALA A 504 0.38 6.40 -20.75
C ALA A 504 1.03 6.08 -22.11
N THR A 505 1.68 7.05 -22.75
CA THR A 505 2.46 6.83 -23.98
C THR A 505 3.89 6.35 -23.74
N GLY A 506 4.32 6.20 -22.48
CA GLY A 506 5.64 5.72 -22.11
C GLY A 506 6.77 6.77 -22.27
N GLU A 507 6.45 8.07 -22.26
CA GLU A 507 7.47 9.13 -22.26
C GLU A 507 8.24 9.23 -20.94
N PHE A 508 7.62 8.78 -19.84
CA PHE A 508 8.23 8.57 -18.53
C PHE A 508 7.46 7.47 -17.78
N ASP A 509 8.08 6.93 -16.73
CA ASP A 509 7.67 5.66 -16.12
C ASP A 509 6.58 5.81 -15.04
N PHE A 510 6.68 6.84 -14.20
CA PHE A 510 5.75 7.05 -13.08
C PHE A 510 5.64 8.50 -12.61
N TRP A 511 4.57 8.78 -11.87
CA TRP A 511 4.21 10.07 -11.29
C TRP A 511 3.71 9.91 -9.85
N VAL A 512 4.24 10.69 -8.90
CA VAL A 512 3.96 10.51 -7.46
C VAL A 512 3.02 11.55 -6.85
N ASN A 513 2.64 12.58 -7.61
CA ASN A 513 1.81 13.68 -7.10
C ASN A 513 0.37 13.61 -7.63
N SER A 514 -0.23 12.42 -7.66
CA SER A 514 -1.59 12.24 -8.17
C SER A 514 -2.61 12.53 -7.08
N TRP A 515 -3.42 13.58 -7.25
CA TRP A 515 -4.50 13.94 -6.33
C TRP A 515 -5.80 13.27 -6.76
N LEU A 516 -6.30 12.30 -6.00
CA LEU A 516 -7.49 11.53 -6.35
C LEU A 516 -8.62 11.82 -5.35
N PRO A 517 -9.87 12.04 -5.80
CA PRO A 517 -10.38 11.86 -7.17
C PRO A 517 -10.18 13.08 -8.10
N ASN A 518 -9.53 14.15 -7.64
CA ASN A 518 -9.35 15.40 -8.41
C ASN A 518 -8.77 15.18 -9.84
N HIS A 519 -7.92 14.17 -10.00
CA HIS A 519 -7.26 13.79 -11.25
C HIS A 519 -7.93 12.64 -12.01
N ASP A 520 -9.05 12.07 -11.52
CA ASP A 520 -9.72 10.94 -12.18
C ASP A 520 -10.16 11.28 -13.61
N GLN A 521 -10.50 12.55 -13.85
CA GLN A 521 -10.79 13.09 -15.17
C GLN A 521 -9.66 12.88 -16.20
N PHE A 522 -8.40 12.78 -15.76
CA PHE A 522 -7.26 12.54 -16.65
C PHE A 522 -7.06 11.05 -16.96
N LEU A 523 -7.57 10.14 -16.10
CA LEU A 523 -7.52 8.69 -16.33
C LEU A 523 -8.47 8.25 -17.43
N VAL A 524 -9.57 8.98 -17.64
CA VAL A 524 -10.58 8.68 -18.67
C VAL A 524 -10.35 9.42 -20.00
N ALA A 525 -9.22 10.13 -20.13
CA ALA A 525 -8.89 10.84 -21.36
C ALA A 525 -8.66 9.85 -22.52
N GLU A 526 -9.28 10.12 -23.68
CA GLU A 526 -9.14 9.29 -24.88
C GLU A 526 -7.76 9.47 -25.53
N MET A 527 -7.13 8.35 -25.85
CA MET A 527 -5.83 8.26 -26.50
C MET A 527 -6.01 8.23 -28.04
N PRO A 528 -4.98 8.57 -28.84
CA PRO A 528 -5.09 8.61 -30.30
C PRO A 528 -5.49 7.28 -30.97
N ASP A 529 -5.34 6.16 -30.28
CA ASP A 529 -5.70 4.81 -30.74
C ASP A 529 -7.11 4.36 -30.30
N GLY A 530 -7.84 5.22 -29.56
CA GLY A 530 -9.19 4.97 -29.07
C GLY A 530 -9.26 4.23 -27.72
N SER A 531 -8.11 3.96 -27.08
CA SER A 531 -8.08 3.54 -25.67
C SER A 531 -8.28 4.75 -24.75
N VAL A 532 -8.35 4.51 -23.44
CA VAL A 532 -8.23 5.58 -22.43
C VAL A 532 -6.90 5.49 -21.69
N VAL A 533 -6.50 6.57 -21.00
CA VAL A 533 -5.25 6.60 -20.21
C VAL A 533 -5.18 5.45 -19.20
N SER A 534 -6.28 5.13 -18.51
CA SER A 534 -6.34 4.05 -17.51
C SER A 534 -6.08 2.66 -18.06
N ASP A 535 -6.12 2.46 -19.38
CA ASP A 535 -5.75 1.17 -19.99
C ASP A 535 -4.21 0.94 -19.94
N HIS A 536 -3.42 2.01 -19.77
CA HIS A 536 -1.96 1.99 -19.88
C HIS A 536 -1.23 2.31 -18.56
N VAL A 537 -1.95 2.75 -17.53
CA VAL A 537 -1.36 3.13 -16.24
C VAL A 537 -2.12 2.50 -15.09
N THR A 538 -1.43 2.23 -13.99
CA THR A 538 -1.98 1.67 -12.76
C THR A 538 -1.73 2.62 -11.59
N ARG A 539 -2.75 2.79 -10.75
CA ARG A 539 -2.64 3.45 -9.44
C ARG A 539 -1.99 2.51 -8.43
N LEU A 540 -0.98 2.99 -7.74
CA LEU A 540 -0.25 2.27 -6.70
C LEU A 540 -0.20 3.07 -5.41
N GLY A 541 -0.42 2.36 -4.31
CA GLY A 541 -0.31 2.91 -2.96
C GLY A 541 -1.24 4.10 -2.69
N ARG A 542 -1.04 4.67 -1.50
CA ARG A 542 -1.61 5.94 -1.05
C ARG A 542 -0.58 6.57 -0.13
N GLU A 543 0.29 7.41 -0.68
CA GLU A 543 1.35 8.04 0.13
C GLU A 543 0.75 8.90 1.24
N MET A 544 -0.41 9.52 0.98
CA MET A 544 -1.17 10.30 1.92
C MET A 544 -2.67 10.01 1.73
N PRO A 545 -3.25 9.05 2.47
CA PRO A 545 -4.67 8.71 2.34
C PRO A 545 -5.54 9.80 2.96
N ARG A 546 -6.50 10.33 2.19
CA ARG A 546 -7.47 11.38 2.59
C ARG A 546 -6.83 12.58 3.29
N ALA A 547 -5.59 12.93 2.95
CA ALA A 547 -4.88 14.04 3.59
C ALA A 547 -4.88 15.33 2.76
N GLY A 548 -5.25 15.27 1.49
CA GLY A 548 -5.36 16.45 0.64
C GLY A 548 -6.63 17.24 0.94
N VAL A 549 -6.49 18.43 1.48
CA VAL A 549 -7.60 19.40 1.63
C VAL A 549 -7.46 20.45 0.54
N GLN A 550 -8.55 20.88 -0.07
CA GLN A 550 -8.53 21.91 -1.11
C GLN A 550 -9.83 22.71 -1.11
N GLY A 551 -9.74 23.99 -1.45
CA GLY A 551 -10.86 24.91 -1.30
C GLY A 551 -10.55 26.33 -1.72
N LEU A 552 -11.58 27.18 -1.67
CA LEU A 552 -11.42 28.62 -1.78
C LEU A 552 -11.24 29.23 -0.39
N ILE A 553 -10.34 30.21 -0.28
CA ILE A 553 -10.15 31.00 0.94
C ILE A 553 -10.28 32.50 0.64
N THR A 554 -10.74 33.23 1.66
CA THR A 554 -10.89 34.69 1.64
C THR A 554 -10.43 35.28 2.98
N ASN A 555 -10.36 36.62 3.05
CA ASN A 555 -10.09 37.35 4.28
C ASN A 555 -11.22 37.16 5.31
N LYS A 556 -10.86 36.61 6.48
CA LYS A 556 -11.81 36.30 7.55
C LYS A 556 -12.56 37.52 8.05
N ALA A 557 -11.85 38.62 8.30
CA ALA A 557 -12.44 39.83 8.85
C ALA A 557 -13.53 40.41 7.94
N PHE A 558 -13.34 40.32 6.63
CA PHE A 558 -14.32 40.79 5.65
C PHE A 558 -15.50 39.82 5.54
N ALA A 559 -15.23 38.51 5.47
CA ALA A 559 -16.26 37.48 5.46
C ALA A 559 -17.20 37.61 6.68
N ASP A 560 -16.63 37.73 7.88
CA ASP A 560 -17.38 37.89 9.13
C ASP A 560 -18.21 39.20 9.14
N ALA A 561 -17.62 40.30 8.65
CA ALA A 561 -18.29 41.62 8.63
C ALA A 561 -19.48 41.68 7.68
N ASN A 562 -19.45 40.87 6.61
CA ASN A 562 -20.51 40.82 5.60
C ASN A 562 -21.42 39.60 5.73
N GLY A 563 -21.24 38.77 6.76
CA GLY A 563 -22.06 37.58 6.99
C GLY A 563 -21.96 36.56 5.85
N LEU A 564 -20.78 36.44 5.24
CA LEU A 564 -20.54 35.48 4.16
C LEU A 564 -20.68 34.05 4.68
N THR A 565 -21.61 33.31 4.10
CA THR A 565 -21.81 31.87 4.40
C THR A 565 -21.22 30.99 3.31
N THR A 566 -21.55 31.27 2.05
CA THR A 566 -21.23 30.37 0.94
C THR A 566 -20.95 31.15 -0.34
N LEU A 567 -20.27 30.51 -1.31
CA LEU A 567 -19.99 31.12 -2.61
C LEU A 567 -21.28 31.46 -3.36
N ASP A 568 -22.28 30.58 -3.36
CA ASP A 568 -23.58 30.84 -4.00
C ASP A 568 -24.31 32.04 -3.37
N ALA A 569 -24.25 32.17 -2.04
CA ALA A 569 -24.79 33.32 -1.33
C ALA A 569 -24.02 34.60 -1.67
N MET A 570 -22.69 34.51 -1.79
CA MET A 570 -21.82 35.61 -2.20
C MET A 570 -22.22 36.16 -3.58
N LEU A 571 -22.43 35.26 -4.54
CA LEU A 571 -22.81 35.61 -5.92
C LEU A 571 -24.23 36.15 -6.03
N SER A 572 -25.10 35.77 -5.09
CA SER A 572 -26.51 36.19 -5.05
C SER A 572 -26.74 37.50 -4.30
N ASP A 573 -25.85 37.88 -3.39
CA ASP A 573 -25.92 39.13 -2.63
C ASP A 573 -25.26 40.29 -3.42
N PRO A 574 -26.03 41.30 -3.89
CA PRO A 574 -25.49 42.38 -4.69
C PRO A 574 -24.46 43.25 -3.98
N GLU A 575 -24.54 43.41 -2.65
CA GLU A 575 -23.60 44.23 -1.89
C GLU A 575 -22.28 43.48 -1.68
N VAL A 576 -22.35 42.19 -1.34
CA VAL A 576 -21.16 41.35 -1.16
C VAL A 576 -20.47 41.10 -2.50
N PHE A 577 -21.21 40.70 -3.54
CA PHE A 577 -20.69 40.52 -4.90
C PHE A 577 -19.94 41.76 -5.39
N ALA A 578 -20.58 42.94 -5.32
CA ALA A 578 -19.98 44.18 -5.79
C ALA A 578 -18.71 44.56 -5.00
N ALA A 579 -18.62 44.18 -3.72
CA ALA A 579 -17.44 44.46 -2.93
C ALA A 579 -16.23 43.63 -3.38
N TYR A 580 -16.41 42.34 -3.66
CA TYR A 580 -15.36 41.49 -4.22
C TYR A 580 -14.99 41.90 -5.67
N GLU A 581 -15.99 42.10 -6.53
CA GLU A 581 -15.78 42.48 -7.94
C GLU A 581 -15.08 43.84 -8.07
N SER A 582 -15.41 44.80 -7.20
CA SER A 582 -14.72 46.10 -7.22
C SER A 582 -13.23 46.05 -6.84
N ALA A 583 -12.79 44.94 -6.25
CA ALA A 583 -11.42 44.71 -5.78
C ALA A 583 -10.62 43.74 -6.67
N ASP A 584 -11.24 43.15 -7.69
CA ASP A 584 -10.54 42.24 -8.61
C ASP A 584 -9.76 43.01 -9.70
N ALA A 585 -9.27 42.30 -10.73
CA ALA A 585 -8.44 42.92 -11.76
C ALA A 585 -9.21 43.67 -12.84
N SER A 586 -10.53 43.49 -12.93
CA SER A 586 -11.41 44.16 -13.91
C SER A 586 -12.60 44.87 -13.25
N PRO A 587 -12.39 45.85 -12.34
CA PRO A 587 -13.48 46.40 -11.53
C PRO A 587 -14.62 47.02 -12.34
N GLY A 588 -15.85 46.63 -12.02
CA GLY A 588 -17.10 47.17 -12.54
C GLY A 588 -17.59 46.58 -13.87
N ASP A 589 -17.02 45.47 -14.34
CA ASP A 589 -17.48 44.76 -15.55
C ASP A 589 -18.63 43.77 -15.29
N GLY A 590 -18.93 43.49 -14.00
CA GLY A 590 -20.00 42.62 -13.56
C GLY A 590 -19.64 41.13 -13.53
N VAL A 591 -18.36 40.78 -13.65
CA VAL A 591 -17.84 39.42 -13.57
C VAL A 591 -16.78 39.36 -12.47
N LEU A 592 -17.05 38.59 -11.41
CA LEU A 592 -16.08 38.40 -10.35
C LEU A 592 -14.91 37.53 -10.82
N GLN A 593 -13.68 38.04 -10.69
CA GLN A 593 -12.48 37.27 -10.95
C GLN A 593 -11.93 36.63 -9.67
N ILE A 594 -11.86 35.30 -9.64
CA ILE A 594 -11.22 34.54 -8.55
C ILE A 594 -9.81 34.11 -8.97
N TYR A 595 -8.88 34.10 -8.01
CA TYR A 595 -7.58 33.49 -8.22
C TYR A 595 -7.72 31.97 -8.18
N GLY A 596 -7.95 31.39 -9.36
CA GLY A 596 -8.25 29.98 -9.54
C GLY A 596 -6.99 29.12 -9.65
N CYS A 597 -7.05 28.12 -10.53
CA CYS A 597 -5.95 27.23 -10.82
C CYS A 597 -5.34 27.49 -12.21
N PRO A 598 -4.03 27.23 -12.39
CA PRO A 598 -3.41 27.18 -13.71
C PRO A 598 -4.09 26.18 -14.64
N GLU A 599 -4.14 26.50 -15.94
CA GLU A 599 -4.67 25.59 -16.97
C GLU A 599 -3.91 24.25 -16.95
N GLY A 600 -4.66 23.16 -17.09
CA GLY A 600 -4.12 21.80 -17.09
C GLY A 600 -4.01 21.13 -15.73
N TRP A 601 -4.32 21.83 -14.63
CA TRP A 601 -4.47 21.26 -13.28
C TRP A 601 -5.88 20.73 -13.04
N GLY A 602 -6.02 19.70 -12.19
CA GLY A 602 -7.33 19.10 -11.89
C GLY A 602 -8.33 20.09 -11.29
N CYS A 603 -7.87 20.96 -10.39
CA CYS A 603 -8.71 21.99 -9.78
C CYS A 603 -9.21 23.03 -10.78
N HIS A 604 -8.43 23.35 -11.84
CA HIS A 604 -8.88 24.27 -12.89
C HIS A 604 -10.12 23.73 -13.60
N ALA A 605 -10.08 22.46 -14.01
CA ALA A 605 -11.19 21.80 -14.67
C ALA A 605 -12.39 21.63 -13.74
N ASN A 606 -12.16 21.27 -12.47
CA ASN A 606 -13.23 21.12 -11.49
C ASN A 606 -13.95 22.43 -11.18
N ILE A 607 -13.21 23.54 -10.96
CA ILE A 607 -13.80 24.86 -10.77
C ILE A 607 -14.65 25.23 -12.00
N ASN A 608 -14.11 25.12 -13.21
CA ASN A 608 -14.86 25.45 -14.43
C ASN A 608 -16.13 24.61 -14.58
N ALA A 609 -16.05 23.30 -14.31
CA ALA A 609 -17.21 22.41 -14.34
C ALA A 609 -18.28 22.84 -13.32
N TRP A 610 -17.88 23.28 -12.12
CA TRP A 610 -18.83 23.79 -11.12
C TRP A 610 -19.50 25.07 -11.58
N LEU A 611 -18.73 26.04 -12.10
CA LEU A 611 -19.27 27.30 -12.59
C LEU A 611 -20.29 27.05 -13.71
N GLU A 612 -19.97 26.16 -14.65
CA GLU A 612 -20.86 25.78 -15.75
C GLU A 612 -22.13 25.06 -15.25
N ASN A 613 -21.97 24.04 -14.39
CA ASN A 613 -23.09 23.26 -13.87
C ASN A 613 -24.05 24.08 -13.00
N ALA A 614 -23.52 25.05 -12.25
CA ALA A 614 -24.32 25.98 -11.45
C ALA A 614 -24.98 27.09 -12.30
N GLY A 615 -24.54 27.28 -13.56
CA GLY A 615 -25.01 28.35 -14.43
C GLY A 615 -24.57 29.74 -13.97
N TRP A 616 -23.38 29.84 -13.36
CA TRP A 616 -22.82 31.11 -12.87
C TRP A 616 -21.99 31.78 -13.97
N ASP A 617 -22.63 32.69 -14.71
CA ASP A 617 -21.98 33.46 -15.79
C ASP A 617 -21.27 34.73 -15.28
N ASN A 618 -21.39 35.05 -13.99
CA ASN A 618 -20.88 36.28 -13.37
C ASN A 618 -19.63 36.06 -12.50
N ILE A 619 -18.91 34.96 -12.72
CA ILE A 619 -17.67 34.62 -12.04
C ILE A 619 -16.76 33.85 -13.01
N GLU A 620 -15.46 34.11 -12.95
CA GLU A 620 -14.46 33.40 -13.75
C GLU A 620 -13.14 33.21 -13.00
N GLN A 621 -12.36 32.20 -13.40
CA GLN A 621 -10.98 32.05 -12.94
C GLN A 621 -10.07 33.05 -13.64
N PHE A 622 -9.15 33.63 -12.88
CA PHE A 622 -8.21 34.62 -13.36
C PHE A 622 -6.78 34.30 -12.91
N ASP A 623 -5.85 34.28 -13.86
CA ASP A 623 -4.43 34.01 -13.66
C ASP A 623 -3.60 35.27 -13.96
N ILE A 624 -2.90 35.80 -12.94
CA ILE A 624 -2.07 37.01 -13.04
C ILE A 624 -0.60 36.74 -13.40
N GLY A 625 -0.25 35.53 -13.80
CA GLY A 625 1.11 35.15 -14.18
C GLY A 625 1.69 33.99 -13.38
N GLY A 626 0.84 33.06 -12.94
CA GLY A 626 1.19 31.85 -12.20
C GLY A 626 0.59 31.83 -10.79
N TYR A 627 0.54 30.63 -10.21
CA TYR A 627 -0.05 30.39 -8.90
C TYR A 627 0.62 31.17 -7.76
N ASP A 628 1.96 31.22 -7.74
CA ASP A 628 2.70 31.99 -6.73
C ASP A 628 2.39 33.48 -6.80
N ALA A 629 2.17 34.03 -8.00
CA ALA A 629 1.80 35.43 -8.16
C ALA A 629 0.40 35.70 -7.60
N MET A 630 -0.55 34.80 -7.88
CA MET A 630 -1.92 34.86 -7.32
C MET A 630 -1.93 34.86 -5.79
N ILE A 631 -1.16 33.95 -5.16
CA ILE A 631 -1.08 33.90 -3.70
C ILE A 631 -0.38 35.14 -3.14
N ALA A 632 0.70 35.61 -3.76
CA ALA A 632 1.38 36.83 -3.32
C ALA A 632 0.45 38.06 -3.33
N ASP A 633 -0.39 38.19 -4.35
CA ASP A 633 -1.39 39.26 -4.43
C ASP A 633 -2.50 39.08 -3.38
N ALA A 634 -3.00 37.85 -3.17
CA ALA A 634 -3.97 37.55 -2.12
C ALA A 634 -3.44 37.93 -0.72
N ILE A 635 -2.17 37.63 -0.41
CA ILE A 635 -1.51 38.04 0.83
C ILE A 635 -1.43 39.56 0.95
N ALA A 636 -1.12 40.27 -0.14
CA ALA A 636 -1.08 41.72 -0.15
C ALA A 636 -2.47 42.34 0.09
N LYS A 637 -3.52 41.78 -0.54
CA LYS A 637 -4.91 42.18 -0.33
C LYS A 637 -5.39 41.92 1.10
N ASP A 638 -5.07 40.74 1.66
CA ASP A 638 -5.34 40.39 3.05
C ASP A 638 -4.75 41.43 4.02
N ALA A 639 -3.47 41.77 3.82
CA ALA A 639 -2.77 42.78 4.62
C ALA A 639 -3.35 44.20 4.46
N ALA A 640 -3.93 44.50 3.30
CA ALA A 640 -4.61 45.77 3.02
C ALA A 640 -6.07 45.81 3.52
N GLY A 641 -6.64 44.67 3.90
CA GLY A 641 -8.06 44.53 4.22
C GLY A 641 -8.97 44.58 2.98
N GLU A 642 -8.41 44.37 1.80
CA GLU A 642 -9.14 44.29 0.53
C GLU A 642 -9.67 42.86 0.32
N PRO A 643 -10.91 42.68 -0.17
CA PRO A 643 -11.46 41.35 -0.42
C PRO A 643 -10.70 40.64 -1.55
N TYR A 644 -10.48 39.34 -1.38
CA TYR A 644 -9.90 38.44 -2.37
C TYR A 644 -10.56 37.08 -2.26
N LEU A 645 -10.56 36.30 -3.33
CA LEU A 645 -10.98 34.91 -3.29
C LEU A 645 -9.96 34.09 -4.07
N VAL A 646 -9.30 33.15 -3.39
CA VAL A 646 -8.20 32.37 -3.98
C VAL A 646 -8.35 30.89 -3.66
N TYR A 647 -8.11 30.04 -4.67
CA TYR A 647 -7.99 28.60 -4.48
C TYR A 647 -6.67 28.26 -3.78
N THR A 648 -6.72 27.34 -2.82
CA THR A 648 -5.52 26.74 -2.21
C THR A 648 -5.77 25.33 -1.69
N TRP A 649 -4.70 24.68 -1.22
CA TRP A 649 -4.72 23.32 -0.70
C TRP A 649 -3.84 23.14 0.53
N ALA A 650 -4.02 22.04 1.24
CA ALA A 650 -3.14 21.55 2.28
C ALA A 650 -2.85 20.04 2.06
N PRO A 651 -1.66 19.54 2.40
CA PRO A 651 -0.54 20.28 2.99
C PRO A 651 0.17 21.21 1.98
N SER A 652 0.35 22.48 2.36
CA SER A 652 1.11 23.46 1.60
C SER A 652 1.61 24.57 2.53
N HIS A 653 2.57 25.37 2.07
CA HIS A 653 2.97 26.57 2.82
C HIS A 653 2.00 27.74 2.61
N TYR A 654 1.13 27.73 1.59
CA TYR A 654 0.24 28.86 1.31
C TYR A 654 -0.74 29.13 2.47
N VAL A 655 -1.17 28.08 3.17
CA VAL A 655 -2.02 28.16 4.37
C VAL A 655 -1.27 28.63 5.63
N SER A 656 0.05 28.85 5.56
CA SER A 656 0.84 29.43 6.66
C SER A 656 0.81 30.96 6.66
N ASP A 657 0.69 31.58 5.48
CA ASP A 657 0.53 33.03 5.30
C ASP A 657 -0.95 33.43 5.38
N LEU A 658 -1.81 32.70 4.65
CA LEU A 658 -3.26 32.86 4.69
C LEU A 658 -3.84 31.83 5.66
N ARG A 659 -3.76 32.11 6.96
CA ARG A 659 -4.07 31.16 8.05
C ARG A 659 -5.57 31.08 8.30
N PRO A 660 -6.23 29.96 7.96
CA PRO A 660 -7.66 29.79 8.22
C PRO A 660 -7.93 29.87 9.73
N GLY A 661 -8.95 30.64 10.11
CA GLY A 661 -9.33 30.88 11.51
C GLY A 661 -8.58 32.04 12.20
N ASP A 662 -7.57 32.61 11.56
CA ASP A 662 -6.86 33.82 12.03
C ASP A 662 -7.11 35.01 11.08
N ASN A 663 -6.37 35.11 9.98
CA ASN A 663 -6.55 36.15 8.96
C ASN A 663 -7.40 35.68 7.76
N ALA A 664 -7.37 34.40 7.44
CA ALA A 664 -8.16 33.81 6.35
C ALA A 664 -9.29 32.92 6.87
N VAL A 665 -10.23 32.56 6.00
CA VAL A 665 -11.30 31.60 6.26
C VAL A 665 -11.58 30.79 4.99
N TRP A 666 -11.83 29.49 5.14
CA TRP A 666 -12.32 28.68 4.03
C TRP A 666 -13.76 29.06 3.68
N VAL A 667 -14.08 29.08 2.38
CA VAL A 667 -15.41 29.43 1.87
C VAL A 667 -16.12 28.16 1.45
N SER A 668 -17.24 27.86 2.12
CA SER A 668 -18.13 26.80 1.66
C SER A 668 -18.75 27.16 0.32
N ILE A 669 -18.92 26.19 -0.58
CA ILE A 669 -19.46 26.45 -1.92
C ILE A 669 -20.98 26.58 -1.88
N HIS A 670 -21.64 25.69 -1.14
CA HIS A 670 -23.09 25.63 -0.97
C HIS A 670 -23.43 25.09 0.43
N THR A 671 -24.68 25.24 0.89
CA THR A 671 -25.14 24.68 2.19
C THR A 671 -25.68 23.25 2.10
N ASP A 672 -25.72 22.67 0.90
CA ASP A 672 -26.30 21.35 0.63
C ASP A 672 -25.14 20.38 0.40
N PRO A 673 -24.92 19.42 1.31
CA PRO A 673 -23.80 18.48 1.21
C PRO A 673 -23.91 17.57 -0.01
N SER A 674 -25.10 17.37 -0.59
CA SER A 674 -25.28 16.52 -1.79
C SER A 674 -24.71 17.13 -3.07
N VAL A 675 -24.44 18.43 -3.06
CA VAL A 675 -23.84 19.17 -4.19
C VAL A 675 -22.48 19.79 -3.83
N SER A 676 -22.07 19.68 -2.56
CA SER A 676 -20.84 20.24 -2.05
C SER A 676 -20.33 19.37 -0.90
N PRO A 677 -19.52 18.34 -1.17
CA PRO A 677 -19.07 17.38 -0.17
C PRO A 677 -18.27 18.03 0.98
N THR A 678 -18.24 17.32 2.11
CA THR A 678 -17.53 17.75 3.31
C THR A 678 -16.04 17.39 3.25
N GLN A 679 -15.18 18.29 3.73
CA GLN A 679 -13.75 18.02 3.96
C GLN A 679 -13.44 18.06 5.45
N ILE A 680 -13.85 17.04 6.20
CA ILE A 680 -13.70 17.05 7.67
C ILE A 680 -12.78 15.96 8.20
N GLU A 681 -12.42 14.96 7.39
CA GLU A 681 -11.84 13.72 7.93
C GLU A 681 -10.55 13.32 7.26
N GLY A 682 -9.49 13.53 8.03
CA GLY A 682 -8.12 13.22 7.69
C GLY A 682 -7.16 13.96 8.64
N PRO A 683 -5.88 13.60 8.62
CA PRO A 683 -4.84 14.25 9.43
C PRO A 683 -4.72 15.78 9.21
N THR A 684 -5.30 16.30 8.13
CA THR A 684 -5.30 17.74 7.76
C THR A 684 -6.64 18.45 8.04
N SER A 685 -7.54 17.85 8.85
CA SER A 685 -8.86 18.40 9.14
C SER A 685 -8.86 19.89 9.53
N ILE A 686 -9.75 20.65 8.89
CA ILE A 686 -9.81 22.11 9.02
C ILE A 686 -10.70 22.58 10.16
N GLY A 687 -11.59 21.73 10.72
CA GLY A 687 -12.50 22.08 11.82
C GLY A 687 -13.33 23.34 11.54
N ASN A 688 -13.66 24.14 12.56
CA ASN A 688 -14.53 25.33 12.46
C ASN A 688 -13.85 26.55 11.81
N ARG A 689 -12.95 26.34 10.84
CA ARG A 689 -12.20 27.39 10.14
C ARG A 689 -12.82 27.74 8.78
N CYS A 690 -14.09 27.44 8.60
CA CYS A 690 -14.88 27.73 7.40
C CYS A 690 -16.03 28.70 7.70
N THR A 691 -16.63 29.25 6.65
CA THR A 691 -17.80 30.13 6.71
C THR A 691 -19.10 29.42 7.13
N THR A 692 -19.15 28.08 7.07
CA THR A 692 -20.24 27.26 7.62
C THR A 692 -19.72 26.13 8.50
N ASP A 693 -20.62 25.54 9.28
CA ASP A 693 -20.41 24.33 10.08
C ASP A 693 -21.60 23.38 9.81
N PRO A 694 -21.42 22.26 9.09
CA PRO A 694 -20.14 21.69 8.61
C PRO A 694 -19.48 22.49 7.48
N CYS A 695 -18.20 22.21 7.22
CA CYS A 695 -17.40 22.82 6.15
C CYS A 695 -17.64 22.10 4.82
N LEU A 696 -18.23 22.79 3.84
CA LEU A 696 -18.61 22.22 2.54
C LEU A 696 -17.79 22.88 1.43
N LEU A 697 -16.54 22.44 1.26
CA LEU A 697 -15.59 23.08 0.33
C LEU A 697 -15.81 22.69 -1.13
N GLY A 698 -16.66 21.71 -1.40
CA GLY A 698 -17.02 21.26 -2.74
C GLY A 698 -16.09 20.16 -3.28
N TRP A 699 -14.94 19.93 -2.66
CA TRP A 699 -14.03 18.84 -3.00
C TRP A 699 -14.03 17.75 -1.93
N ASP A 700 -13.59 16.57 -2.33
CA ASP A 700 -13.36 15.45 -1.41
C ASP A 700 -11.97 15.57 -0.79
N ALA A 701 -11.80 15.01 0.41
CA ALA A 701 -10.46 14.78 0.94
C ALA A 701 -9.68 13.88 -0.02
N ALA A 702 -8.60 14.39 -0.58
CA ALA A 702 -7.87 13.71 -1.63
C ALA A 702 -6.86 12.70 -1.08
N ASP A 703 -6.79 11.55 -1.72
CA ASP A 703 -5.63 10.68 -1.65
C ASP A 703 -4.52 11.28 -2.52
N ILE A 704 -3.28 11.28 -2.01
CA ILE A 704 -2.10 11.44 -2.86
C ILE A 704 -1.51 10.07 -3.12
N ALA A 705 -1.30 9.73 -4.38
CA ALA A 705 -0.89 8.40 -4.80
C ALA A 705 0.09 8.41 -5.99
N VAL A 706 0.72 7.26 -6.21
CA VAL A 706 1.53 7.00 -7.40
C VAL A 706 0.65 6.50 -8.53
N ILE A 707 0.90 6.98 -9.74
CA ILE A 707 0.40 6.38 -10.98
C ILE A 707 1.64 6.00 -11.79
N ALA A 708 1.67 4.79 -12.35
CA ALA A 708 2.81 4.31 -13.12
C ALA A 708 2.37 3.56 -14.37
N ASN A 709 3.22 3.59 -15.39
CA ASN A 709 3.01 2.90 -16.65
C ASN A 709 2.98 1.36 -16.45
N ASN A 710 2.01 0.69 -17.07
CA ASN A 710 1.79 -0.75 -16.89
C ASN A 710 2.98 -1.61 -17.35
N ASP A 711 3.65 -1.23 -18.44
CA ASP A 711 4.82 -1.94 -18.94
C ASP A 711 6.01 -1.78 -18.00
N PHE A 712 6.20 -0.57 -17.44
CA PHE A 712 7.22 -0.32 -16.41
C PHE A 712 6.99 -1.22 -15.19
N LEU A 713 5.77 -1.30 -14.69
CA LEU A 713 5.43 -2.12 -13.51
C LEU A 713 5.60 -3.61 -13.76
N ALA A 714 5.23 -4.09 -14.94
CA ALA A 714 5.42 -5.49 -15.31
C ALA A 714 6.92 -5.88 -15.35
N ALA A 715 7.80 -4.93 -15.72
CA ALA A 715 9.24 -5.15 -15.76
C ALA A 715 9.95 -4.88 -14.42
N ASN A 716 9.32 -4.16 -13.48
CA ASN A 716 9.96 -3.65 -12.27
C ASN A 716 9.11 -3.86 -11.02
N THR A 717 9.00 -5.11 -10.59
CA THR A 717 8.21 -5.53 -9.42
C THR A 717 8.70 -4.88 -8.12
N ALA A 718 10.01 -4.71 -7.94
CA ALA A 718 10.58 -4.03 -6.77
C ALA A 718 10.14 -2.55 -6.69
N ALA A 719 10.18 -1.82 -7.81
CA ALA A 719 9.70 -0.45 -7.87
C ALA A 719 8.18 -0.37 -7.60
N ALA A 720 7.40 -1.25 -8.24
CA ALA A 720 5.96 -1.35 -7.99
C ALA A 720 5.66 -1.57 -6.50
N ARG A 721 6.42 -2.47 -5.86
CA ARG A 721 6.25 -2.78 -4.44
C ARG A 721 6.60 -1.62 -3.52
N LEU A 722 7.69 -0.90 -3.82
CA LEU A 722 8.03 0.33 -3.11
C LEU A 722 6.90 1.37 -3.22
N PHE A 723 6.32 1.55 -4.42
CA PHE A 723 5.23 2.51 -4.65
C PHE A 723 3.96 2.18 -3.86
N GLU A 724 3.66 0.90 -3.68
CA GLU A 724 2.51 0.45 -2.88
C GLU A 724 2.66 0.72 -1.38
N LEU A 725 3.89 0.61 -0.87
CA LEU A 725 4.17 0.64 0.56
C LEU A 725 4.46 2.04 1.10
N PHE A 726 5.02 2.91 0.25
CA PHE A 726 5.44 4.25 0.66
C PHE A 726 4.27 5.06 1.23
N THR A 727 4.50 5.65 2.41
CA THR A 727 3.61 6.60 3.07
C THR A 727 4.40 7.76 3.65
N ILE A 728 3.80 8.94 3.73
CA ILE A 728 4.42 10.12 4.32
C ILE A 728 3.39 10.93 5.09
N SER A 729 3.81 11.53 6.20
CA SER A 729 2.93 12.41 6.96
C SER A 729 2.67 13.71 6.19
N PRO A 730 1.41 14.17 6.08
CA PRO A 730 1.14 15.50 5.53
C PRO A 730 1.78 16.62 6.38
N VAL A 731 2.07 16.36 7.65
CA VAL A 731 2.79 17.31 8.52
C VAL A 731 4.24 17.48 8.05
N ASP A 732 4.91 16.39 7.67
CA ASP A 732 6.30 16.46 7.18
C ASP A 732 6.37 17.25 5.87
N VAL A 733 5.42 16.99 4.97
CA VAL A 733 5.27 17.76 3.73
C VAL A 733 5.02 19.24 4.03
N ALA A 734 4.15 19.56 4.99
CA ALA A 734 3.88 20.95 5.39
C ALA A 734 5.12 21.63 6.00
N LEU A 735 5.84 20.94 6.89
CA LEU A 735 7.06 21.45 7.52
C LEU A 735 8.17 21.69 6.49
N GLN A 736 8.36 20.78 5.55
CA GLN A 736 9.31 20.97 4.46
C GLN A 736 8.94 22.17 3.58
N ASN A 737 7.65 22.34 3.26
CA ASN A 737 7.18 23.47 2.47
C ASN A 737 7.44 24.82 3.16
N VAL A 738 7.34 24.88 4.50
CA VAL A 738 7.72 26.08 5.29
C VAL A 738 9.24 26.37 5.19
N ARG A 739 10.09 25.34 5.13
CA ARG A 739 11.53 25.52 4.91
C ARG A 739 11.81 26.13 3.54
N MET A 740 11.12 25.66 2.50
CA MET A 740 11.22 26.24 1.16
C MET A 740 10.81 27.72 1.15
N GLN A 741 9.68 28.05 1.78
CA GLN A 741 9.20 29.44 1.90
C GLN A 741 10.20 30.36 2.63
N THR A 742 10.95 29.83 3.59
CA THR A 742 11.94 30.60 4.37
C THR A 742 13.34 30.67 3.73
N GLY A 743 13.51 30.11 2.53
CA GLY A 743 14.69 30.28 1.66
C GLY A 743 15.46 29.00 1.33
N GLU A 744 15.05 27.83 1.82
CA GLU A 744 15.64 26.53 1.47
C GLU A 744 14.90 25.91 0.26
N ASN A 745 14.91 26.59 -0.89
CA ASN A 745 14.08 26.28 -2.06
C ASN A 745 14.85 25.97 -3.35
N THR A 746 16.13 25.62 -3.26
CA THR A 746 16.91 25.14 -4.41
C THR A 746 16.76 23.63 -4.61
N GLU A 747 17.10 23.10 -5.79
CA GLU A 747 17.11 21.64 -6.01
C GLU A 747 18.04 20.89 -5.05
N ASP A 748 19.18 21.49 -4.68
CA ASP A 748 20.08 20.93 -3.69
C ASP A 748 19.43 20.91 -2.29
N ASP A 749 18.63 21.91 -1.94
CA ASP A 749 17.86 21.93 -0.69
C ASP A 749 16.77 20.84 -0.69
N ILE A 750 16.03 20.69 -1.79
CA ILE A 750 14.97 19.67 -1.91
C ILE A 750 15.56 18.26 -1.74
N LYS A 751 16.67 17.95 -2.43
CA LYS A 751 17.36 16.66 -2.29
C LYS A 751 17.90 16.45 -0.89
N ARG A 752 18.42 17.51 -0.26
CA ARG A 752 18.86 17.46 1.13
C ARG A 752 17.69 17.21 2.09
N HIS A 753 16.53 17.84 1.90
CA HIS A 753 15.34 17.62 2.72
C HIS A 753 14.83 16.18 2.60
N ALA A 754 14.82 15.63 1.39
CA ALA A 754 14.48 14.23 1.15
C ALA A 754 15.46 13.28 1.89
N ALA A 755 16.76 13.52 1.78
CA ALA A 755 17.78 12.70 2.47
C ALA A 755 17.71 12.83 4.00
N GLU A 756 17.45 14.03 4.53
CA GLU A 756 17.21 14.27 5.96
C GLU A 756 15.99 13.48 6.43
N TRP A 757 14.87 13.56 5.72
CA TRP A 757 13.65 12.83 6.07
C TRP A 757 13.84 11.32 6.02
N ILE A 758 14.50 10.78 4.98
CA ILE A 758 14.82 9.35 4.89
C ILE A 758 15.71 8.92 6.06
N THR A 759 16.66 9.76 6.49
CA THR A 759 17.53 9.47 7.63
C THR A 759 16.75 9.46 8.95
N GLU A 760 15.81 10.39 9.12
CA GLU A 760 14.95 10.49 10.30
C GLU A 760 13.90 9.37 10.36
N ASN A 761 13.50 8.83 9.21
CA ASN A 761 12.53 7.74 9.05
C ASN A 761 13.19 6.45 8.54
N ARG A 762 14.44 6.21 8.93
CA ARG A 762 15.27 5.16 8.32
C ARG A 762 14.67 3.77 8.47
N ASP A 763 14.17 3.43 9.66
CA ASP A 763 13.59 2.12 9.94
C ASP A 763 12.33 1.87 9.07
N LEU A 764 11.49 2.89 8.90
CA LEU A 764 10.33 2.85 8.01
C LEU A 764 10.76 2.69 6.54
N ALA A 765 11.71 3.49 6.07
CA ALA A 765 12.21 3.39 4.71
C ALA A 765 12.90 2.03 4.43
N ASP A 766 13.64 1.49 5.41
CA ASP A 766 14.26 0.17 5.31
C ASP A 766 13.22 -0.95 5.27
N SER A 767 12.08 -0.81 5.95
CA SER A 767 10.97 -1.77 5.84
C SER A 767 10.43 -1.85 4.41
N TRP A 768 10.29 -0.71 3.73
CA TRP A 768 9.82 -0.66 2.35
C TRP A 768 10.84 -1.21 1.37
N LEU A 769 12.12 -0.83 1.52
CA LEU A 769 13.20 -1.33 0.69
C LEU A 769 13.38 -2.84 0.87
N TYR A 770 13.26 -3.33 2.10
CA TYR A 770 13.31 -4.76 2.39
C TYR A 770 12.21 -5.51 1.65
N ALA A 771 10.95 -5.09 1.80
CA ALA A 771 9.82 -5.70 1.09
C ALA A 771 9.96 -5.63 -0.44
N ALA A 772 10.46 -4.51 -0.98
CA ALA A 772 10.72 -4.34 -2.40
C ALA A 772 11.80 -5.30 -2.92
N ARG A 773 12.89 -5.50 -2.18
CA ARG A 773 13.98 -6.42 -2.55
C ARG A 773 13.53 -7.89 -2.58
N LEU A 774 12.59 -8.29 -1.72
CA LEU A 774 12.08 -9.68 -1.69
C LEU A 774 11.41 -10.11 -3.00
N ILE A 775 10.82 -9.18 -3.74
CA ILE A 775 10.08 -9.45 -4.99
C ILE A 775 10.79 -8.96 -6.26
N GLY A 776 11.92 -8.27 -6.10
CA GLY A 776 12.85 -7.97 -7.20
C GLY A 776 13.61 -9.21 -7.62
#